data_AF-A0A955V6G9-F1
#
_entry.id   AF-A0A955V6G9-F1
#
_cell.length_a   1.000
_cell.length_b   1.000
_cell.length_c   1.000
_cell.angle_alpha   90.00
_cell.angle_beta   90.00
_cell.angle_gamma   90.00
#
_symmetry.space_group_name_H-M   'P 1'
#
loop_
_entity.id
_entity.type
_entity.pdbx_description
1 polymer ?
#
loop_
_entity_poly.entity_id
_entity_poly.type
_entity_poly.pdbx_seq_one_letter_code
_entity_poly.pdbx_strand_id
1 'polypeptide(L)'
;MKAWILIGVTGAALAALGAGCGEGDSGIERVRDGVVGQDVAEGVDTLPAPSCAGDGECDDGLACTVDRCDLAAASPHCVWTLAADACLVSDRCYASGEASTRTACLACDPTRDRFALSAVTDGAACDDGDKCVQNATCVAGACRGEAVTCGDLDGPCAVAFCDPAIGCGSDPLDGIPCDDLDPCTAVDACVEGVCVGAGETCDDGDPCTDDACDTAGCHHTPHVGACDDGNPCTVGETCQADGVCGGGEADACDDDNVCTIDLCDDDVGCVHLPTETPCCVGSSSVCDDGNPCTRDLCDPLTAACSHELAANEPCDDQNACTVGDACVEGQCRGGVRDCDDGNPCTNDACTPAVGCVHDPATGGGCDDGLACSTGDTCQQGICRGDTSECACTPTLAADGVKFTTVLLGDGGHVGEALDVDLDATTCAPSSSCDGGYDNTLGLLASFANDPIAGAVEDGGLTLVATFDSAAVGAVNVSIFQAGLAGTNSGCDIQTQTCDWLVDRSFLDPATCEPVVALAGTRTAGKIVAGGPGSVLPFAIPLSDTASLQLTVVNVRLELTVTVTGGQVSAAQGVLGGAVPKSQLLDAVAALPDGSLPAPLTKETVTGLIQALVQNDIDSDGDGVMDAASIGIKLVARDANVVGAQ
;
A
#
# COMPACT_ATOMS: atom_id res chain seq x y z
N MET A 1 8.63 -41.43 -17.05
CA MET A 1 9.37 -42.65 -17.45
C MET A 1 10.60 -42.23 -18.25
N LYS A 2 11.79 -42.83 -18.05
CA LYS A 2 13.08 -42.58 -18.79
C LYS A 2 13.58 -41.11 -18.72
N ALA A 3 14.67 -40.69 -18.05
CA ALA A 3 15.91 -41.31 -17.52
C ALA A 3 16.99 -41.69 -18.56
N TRP A 4 18.27 -41.72 -18.11
CA TRP A 4 19.56 -42.02 -18.83
C TRP A 4 20.11 -40.79 -19.63
N ILE A 5 21.42 -40.47 -19.77
CA ILE A 5 22.75 -40.99 -19.31
C ILE A 5 23.81 -39.86 -19.57
N LEU A 6 25.11 -39.81 -19.15
CA LEU A 6 25.88 -40.07 -17.91
C LEU A 6 27.37 -39.58 -18.12
N ILE A 7 28.08 -39.11 -17.07
CA ILE A 7 29.57 -38.94 -16.96
C ILE A 7 30.21 -37.84 -17.86
N GLY A 8 31.23 -37.05 -17.46
CA GLY A 8 31.97 -36.89 -16.19
C GLY A 8 33.51 -36.72 -16.40
N VAL A 9 34.26 -36.26 -15.36
CA VAL A 9 35.76 -36.15 -15.31
C VAL A 9 36.34 -35.03 -16.22
N THR A 10 37.30 -34.12 -15.91
CA THR A 10 38.19 -33.68 -14.79
C THR A 10 38.39 -32.15 -14.98
N GLY A 11 38.95 -31.29 -14.11
CA GLY A 11 39.68 -31.40 -12.84
C GLY A 11 40.71 -30.24 -12.72
N ALA A 12 41.07 -29.83 -11.50
CA ALA A 12 42.15 -28.87 -11.15
C ALA A 12 42.01 -27.34 -11.44
N ALA A 13 41.52 -26.63 -10.41
CA ALA A 13 42.27 -25.59 -9.65
C ALA A 13 42.36 -24.10 -10.07
N LEU A 14 42.49 -23.28 -9.01
CA LEU A 14 42.99 -21.88 -8.90
C LEU A 14 42.11 -20.68 -9.35
N ALA A 15 41.23 -20.27 -8.41
CA ALA A 15 41.32 -19.01 -7.62
C ALA A 15 41.17 -17.60 -8.26
N ALA A 16 40.89 -16.65 -7.35
CA ALA A 16 40.88 -15.19 -7.45
C ALA A 16 39.64 -14.51 -8.08
N LEU A 17 38.83 -13.92 -7.19
CA LEU A 17 37.82 -12.91 -7.46
C LEU A 17 38.43 -11.63 -8.07
N GLY A 18 37.63 -10.91 -8.85
CA GLY A 18 37.96 -9.57 -9.34
C GLY A 18 36.73 -8.94 -9.99
N ALA A 19 35.95 -8.19 -9.21
CA ALA A 19 34.77 -7.50 -9.72
C ALA A 19 35.14 -6.24 -10.53
N GLY A 20 34.30 -5.88 -11.49
CA GLY A 20 34.45 -4.67 -12.29
C GLY A 20 33.12 -4.28 -12.91
N CYS A 21 32.39 -3.39 -12.24
CA CYS A 21 31.32 -2.63 -12.88
C CYS A 21 31.95 -1.55 -13.77
N GLY A 22 31.44 -1.41 -15.00
CA GLY A 22 31.87 -0.36 -15.91
C GLY A 22 30.75 0.66 -16.08
N GLU A 23 31.04 1.92 -15.75
CA GLU A 23 30.22 3.05 -16.20
C GLU A 23 30.64 3.41 -17.63
N GLY A 24 29.65 3.59 -18.50
CA GLY A 24 29.85 4.06 -19.87
C GLY A 24 29.08 5.34 -20.10
N ASP A 25 29.78 6.47 -20.07
CA ASP A 25 29.26 7.74 -20.59
C ASP A 25 30.04 8.17 -21.84
N SER A 26 29.35 8.84 -22.77
CA SER A 26 29.66 8.83 -24.20
C SER A 26 29.97 10.20 -24.79
N GLY A 27 31.04 10.82 -24.30
CA GLY A 27 32.02 11.56 -25.09
C GLY A 27 31.65 12.91 -25.73
N ILE A 28 32.64 13.80 -25.75
CA ILE A 28 33.03 14.58 -26.94
C ILE A 28 34.56 14.77 -26.91
N GLU A 29 35.20 14.66 -28.07
CA GLU A 29 36.66 14.48 -28.17
C GLU A 29 37.46 15.78 -28.05
N ARG A 30 38.68 15.68 -27.49
CA ARG A 30 39.91 16.10 -28.20
C ARG A 30 41.07 15.16 -27.89
N VAL A 31 41.66 14.59 -28.94
CA VAL A 31 42.82 13.69 -28.84
C VAL A 31 44.13 14.49 -28.76
N ARG A 32 45.03 14.09 -27.86
CA ARG A 32 46.49 14.20 -28.04
C ARG A 32 47.09 12.81 -27.79
N ASP A 33 47.63 12.20 -28.85
CA ASP A 33 48.44 10.99 -28.71
C ASP A 33 49.68 11.27 -27.87
N GLY A 34 50.05 10.33 -26.99
CA GLY A 34 51.30 10.36 -26.26
C GLY A 34 52.36 9.45 -26.88
N VAL A 35 53.64 9.78 -26.68
CA VAL A 35 54.72 8.79 -26.59
C VAL A 35 55.85 9.34 -25.70
N VAL A 36 56.58 8.43 -25.05
CA VAL A 36 57.49 8.73 -23.94
C VAL A 36 58.88 9.22 -24.39
N GLY A 37 59.28 10.39 -23.89
CA GLY A 37 60.58 10.62 -23.26
C GLY A 37 61.85 10.67 -24.13
N GLN A 38 62.32 11.90 -24.40
CA GLN A 38 63.75 12.23 -24.35
C GLN A 38 63.97 13.74 -24.12
N ASP A 39 65.17 14.13 -23.68
CA ASP A 39 65.51 15.51 -23.34
C ASP A 39 65.36 16.47 -24.54
N VAL A 40 64.53 17.51 -24.38
CA VAL A 40 64.52 18.69 -25.25
C VAL A 40 64.44 19.95 -24.38
N ALA A 41 65.49 20.78 -24.49
CA ALA A 41 65.46 22.14 -23.98
C ALA A 41 64.71 23.06 -24.97
N GLU A 42 64.15 24.16 -24.46
CA GLU A 42 63.70 25.33 -25.23
C GLU A 42 62.70 25.04 -26.36
N GLY A 43 61.52 24.49 -26.00
CA GLY A 43 60.36 24.41 -26.88
C GLY A 43 59.41 25.61 -26.72
N VAL A 44 59.35 26.49 -27.72
CA VAL A 44 58.28 27.50 -27.87
C VAL A 44 57.10 26.83 -28.59
N ASP A 45 56.01 26.54 -27.89
CA ASP A 45 54.83 25.88 -28.48
C ASP A 45 53.96 26.89 -29.25
N THR A 46 54.20 27.00 -30.55
CA THR A 46 53.50 27.97 -31.41
C THR A 46 52.09 27.49 -31.78
N LEU A 47 51.14 27.73 -30.89
CA LEU A 47 49.74 27.88 -31.29
C LEU A 47 49.59 29.04 -32.30
N PRO A 48 48.54 29.07 -33.14
CA PRO A 48 48.20 30.24 -33.94
C PRO A 48 47.66 31.35 -33.04
N ALA A 49 48.56 32.03 -32.34
CA ALA A 49 48.23 33.08 -31.38
C ALA A 49 47.47 34.24 -32.05
N PRO A 50 46.60 34.96 -31.30
CA PRO A 50 46.26 36.32 -31.69
C PRO A 50 47.56 37.12 -31.79
N SER A 51 47.74 37.87 -32.87
CA SER A 51 48.92 38.70 -33.07
C SER A 51 48.88 39.88 -32.10
N CYS A 52 49.56 39.75 -30.97
CA CYS A 52 49.58 40.75 -29.92
C CYS A 52 50.37 42.01 -30.33
N ALA A 53 49.93 43.16 -29.84
CA ALA A 53 50.57 44.47 -29.95
C ALA A 53 51.17 44.94 -28.62
N GLY A 54 50.84 44.31 -27.49
CA GLY A 54 51.45 44.54 -26.18
C GLY A 54 51.02 43.51 -25.14
N ASP A 55 51.71 43.50 -23.99
CA ASP A 55 51.58 42.46 -22.96
C ASP A 55 50.15 42.29 -22.41
N GLY A 56 49.40 43.38 -22.27
CA GLY A 56 48.01 43.37 -21.77
C GLY A 56 46.96 42.76 -22.71
N GLU A 57 47.38 42.24 -23.87
CA GLU A 57 46.54 41.44 -24.78
C GLU A 57 46.82 39.93 -24.64
N CYS A 58 47.73 39.55 -23.74
CA CYS A 58 48.19 38.18 -23.51
C CYS A 58 47.82 37.60 -22.14
N ASP A 59 47.19 38.40 -21.26
CA ASP A 59 46.71 38.02 -19.93
C ASP A 59 45.77 36.79 -20.02
N ASP A 60 46.21 35.64 -19.47
CA ASP A 60 45.43 34.40 -19.46
C ASP A 60 44.47 34.29 -18.26
N GLY A 61 44.47 35.29 -17.37
CA GLY A 61 43.65 35.35 -16.16
C GLY A 61 44.24 34.61 -14.94
N LEU A 62 45.39 33.95 -15.07
CA LEU A 62 46.03 33.20 -13.99
C LEU A 62 47.02 34.10 -13.24
N ALA A 63 46.66 34.56 -12.03
CA ALA A 63 47.47 35.52 -11.26
C ALA A 63 48.91 35.06 -10.83
N CYS A 64 49.37 33.89 -11.27
CA CYS A 64 50.72 33.36 -11.11
C CYS A 64 51.55 33.29 -12.41
N THR A 65 50.94 33.45 -13.59
CA THR A 65 51.66 33.65 -14.84
C THR A 65 52.12 35.10 -14.97
N VAL A 66 53.15 35.32 -15.79
CA VAL A 66 53.62 36.63 -16.21
C VAL A 66 53.63 36.62 -17.73
N ASP A 67 52.51 37.06 -18.29
CA ASP A 67 52.24 37.05 -19.72
C ASP A 67 52.85 38.26 -20.43
N ARG A 68 53.38 38.02 -21.63
CA ARG A 68 54.06 39.03 -22.45
C ARG A 68 53.84 38.77 -23.93
N CYS A 69 53.94 39.83 -24.72
CA CYS A 69 53.99 39.73 -26.17
C CYS A 69 55.45 39.68 -26.66
N ASP A 70 55.87 38.58 -27.30
CA ASP A 70 57.20 38.55 -27.94
C ASP A 70 57.18 39.33 -29.26
N LEU A 71 57.35 40.65 -29.15
CA LEU A 71 57.51 41.58 -30.26
C LEU A 71 58.85 41.45 -31.01
N ALA A 72 59.78 40.60 -30.55
CA ALA A 72 61.05 40.32 -31.21
C ALA A 72 61.01 39.06 -32.09
N ALA A 73 60.01 38.20 -31.91
CA ALA A 73 59.76 37.05 -32.76
C ALA A 73 59.43 37.44 -34.22
N ALA A 74 59.67 36.52 -35.16
CA ALA A 74 59.30 36.70 -36.58
C ALA A 74 57.78 36.77 -36.82
N SER A 75 56.97 36.50 -35.81
CA SER A 75 55.54 36.79 -35.73
C SER A 75 55.19 37.02 -34.26
N PRO A 76 54.69 38.21 -33.87
CA PRO A 76 54.31 38.49 -32.49
C PRO A 76 53.28 37.51 -31.96
N HIS A 77 53.58 36.91 -30.82
CA HIS A 77 52.73 35.93 -30.14
C HIS A 77 52.89 36.07 -28.63
N CYS A 78 51.86 35.65 -27.91
CA CYS A 78 51.87 35.63 -26.46
C CYS A 78 52.78 34.52 -25.94
N VAL A 79 53.60 34.86 -24.94
CA VAL A 79 54.47 33.95 -24.20
C VAL A 79 54.28 34.21 -22.71
N TRP A 80 54.23 33.16 -21.90
CA TRP A 80 54.00 33.25 -20.46
C TRP A 80 55.17 32.65 -19.68
N THR A 81 55.36 33.12 -18.45
CA THR A 81 56.33 32.55 -17.52
C THR A 81 55.73 32.42 -16.13
N LEU A 82 55.76 31.22 -15.54
CA LEU A 82 55.29 31.00 -14.18
C LEU A 82 56.20 31.73 -13.17
N ALA A 83 55.58 32.47 -12.25
CA ALA A 83 56.24 33.17 -11.15
C ALA A 83 57.18 32.23 -10.34
N ALA A 84 58.18 32.83 -9.68
CA ALA A 84 59.21 32.08 -8.97
C ALA A 84 58.71 31.49 -7.63
N ASP A 85 57.61 32.02 -7.12
CA ASP A 85 57.01 31.80 -5.81
C ASP A 85 55.58 31.26 -5.89
N ALA A 86 55.22 30.61 -7.01
CA ALA A 86 53.92 29.99 -7.24
C ALA A 86 54.02 28.62 -7.93
N CYS A 87 52.95 27.85 -7.84
CA CYS A 87 52.72 26.61 -8.58
C CYS A 87 51.46 26.75 -9.45
N LEU A 88 51.48 26.16 -10.64
CA LEU A 88 50.33 26.07 -11.54
C LEU A 88 49.92 24.61 -11.69
N VAL A 89 48.80 24.21 -11.08
CA VAL A 89 48.36 22.81 -11.00
C VAL A 89 46.92 22.71 -11.48
N SER A 90 46.71 22.03 -12.60
CA SER A 90 45.39 21.88 -13.26
C SER A 90 44.64 23.20 -13.41
N ASP A 91 45.28 24.15 -14.09
CA ASP A 91 44.76 25.49 -14.42
C ASP A 91 44.35 26.35 -13.20
N ARG A 92 44.83 26.00 -12.00
CA ARG A 92 44.76 26.83 -10.80
C ARG A 92 46.16 27.22 -10.31
N CYS A 93 46.32 28.52 -10.04
CA CYS A 93 47.45 29.05 -9.29
C CYS A 93 47.36 28.71 -7.80
N TYR A 94 48.49 28.38 -7.21
CA TYR A 94 48.70 28.25 -5.77
C TYR A 94 49.92 29.08 -5.37
N ALA A 95 49.82 29.87 -4.31
CA ALA A 95 50.96 30.59 -3.74
C ALA A 95 51.93 29.62 -3.02
N SER A 96 53.21 29.95 -2.91
CA SER A 96 54.18 29.16 -2.13
C SER A 96 53.69 28.92 -0.69
N GLY A 97 53.54 27.65 -0.31
CA GLY A 97 52.98 27.23 0.98
C GLY A 97 51.45 27.12 1.05
N GLU A 98 50.71 27.45 -0.01
CA GLU A 98 49.25 27.27 -0.06
C GLU A 98 48.90 25.77 -0.11
N ALA A 99 48.05 25.32 0.82
CA ALA A 99 47.57 23.94 0.92
C ALA A 99 46.37 23.69 0.00
N SER A 100 46.17 22.44 -0.41
CA SER A 100 45.03 22.04 -1.24
C SER A 100 43.73 22.07 -0.46
N THR A 101 42.71 22.70 -1.04
CA THR A 101 41.31 22.62 -0.57
C THR A 101 40.67 21.25 -0.76
N ARG A 102 41.41 20.23 -1.23
CA ARG A 102 40.98 18.81 -1.29
C ARG A 102 41.77 17.89 -0.35
N THR A 103 42.87 18.35 0.24
CA THR A 103 43.66 17.62 1.24
C THR A 103 44.68 18.58 1.85
N ALA A 104 44.61 18.80 3.16
CA ALA A 104 45.57 19.65 3.87
C ALA A 104 47.02 19.12 3.83
N CYS A 105 47.24 17.90 3.32
CA CYS A 105 48.55 17.25 3.23
C CYS A 105 49.26 17.40 1.87
N LEU A 106 48.68 18.15 0.94
CA LEU A 106 49.37 18.61 -0.27
C LEU A 106 49.43 20.14 -0.30
N ALA A 107 50.60 20.71 -0.59
CA ALA A 107 50.79 22.16 -0.68
C ALA A 107 51.76 22.54 -1.81
N CYS A 108 51.69 23.78 -2.28
CA CYS A 108 52.63 24.30 -3.27
C CYS A 108 54.03 24.50 -2.65
N ASP A 109 55.05 23.83 -3.22
CA ASP A 109 56.46 24.06 -2.90
C ASP A 109 57.23 24.31 -4.22
N PRO A 110 57.37 25.58 -4.62
CA PRO A 110 58.01 25.92 -5.89
C PRO A 110 59.50 25.52 -6.00
N THR A 111 60.11 25.05 -4.91
CA THR A 111 61.49 24.55 -4.88
C THR A 111 61.60 23.05 -5.14
N ARG A 112 60.49 22.31 -5.03
CA ARG A 112 60.37 20.89 -5.37
C ARG A 112 59.75 20.70 -6.75
N ASP A 113 58.53 21.20 -6.94
CA ASP A 113 57.78 21.11 -8.19
C ASP A 113 56.88 22.35 -8.32
N ARG A 114 56.78 22.89 -9.53
CA ARG A 114 55.95 24.07 -9.85
C ARG A 114 54.69 23.71 -10.64
N PHE A 115 54.52 22.45 -11.02
CA PHE A 115 53.41 21.93 -11.82
C PHE A 115 52.61 20.83 -11.11
N ALA A 116 53.02 20.44 -9.90
CA ALA A 116 52.28 19.58 -8.99
C ALA A 116 52.34 20.12 -7.55
N LEU A 117 51.34 19.78 -6.72
CA LEU A 117 51.41 20.04 -5.28
C LEU A 117 52.33 19.00 -4.63
N SER A 118 53.24 19.47 -3.79
CA SER A 118 54.16 18.63 -3.03
C SER A 118 53.50 18.12 -1.74
N ALA A 119 53.92 16.94 -1.28
CA ALA A 119 53.51 16.42 0.02
C ALA A 119 54.01 17.35 1.15
N VAL A 120 53.09 17.73 2.04
CA VAL A 120 53.42 18.34 3.33
C VAL A 120 54.21 17.32 4.16
N THR A 121 55.07 17.80 5.06
CA THR A 121 55.94 16.92 5.85
C THR A 121 55.12 16.02 6.79
N ASP A 122 55.43 14.72 6.79
CA ASP A 122 54.75 13.74 7.65
C ASP A 122 54.77 14.17 9.13
N GLY A 123 53.64 14.00 9.83
CA GLY A 123 53.45 14.46 11.20
C GLY A 123 53.04 15.94 11.34
N ALA A 124 52.89 16.69 10.25
CA ALA A 124 52.13 17.93 10.27
C ALA A 124 50.65 17.64 10.61
N ALA A 125 50.03 18.47 11.45
CA ALA A 125 48.58 18.37 11.72
C ALA A 125 47.77 18.71 10.47
N CYS A 126 46.67 17.99 10.26
CA CYS A 126 45.78 18.17 9.12
C CYS A 126 44.31 18.01 9.55
N ASP A 127 43.44 18.47 8.66
CA ASP A 127 41.99 18.37 8.75
C ASP A 127 41.50 18.18 7.31
N ASP A 128 40.73 17.12 7.07
CA ASP A 128 40.08 16.80 5.79
C ASP A 128 38.54 16.85 5.89
N GLY A 129 38.01 17.26 7.05
CA GLY A 129 36.58 17.38 7.33
C GLY A 129 35.92 16.14 7.93
N ASP A 130 36.63 15.01 8.08
CA ASP A 130 36.09 13.78 8.68
C ASP A 130 36.01 13.91 10.22
N LYS A 131 34.80 14.09 10.74
CA LYS A 131 34.53 14.20 12.18
C LYS A 131 34.73 12.90 12.96
N CYS A 132 34.86 11.77 12.28
CA CYS A 132 35.12 10.47 12.88
C CYS A 132 36.62 10.17 13.02
N VAL A 133 37.48 11.11 12.63
CA VAL A 133 38.95 11.02 12.79
C VAL A 133 39.45 12.17 13.66
N GLN A 134 40.05 11.86 14.80
CA GLN A 134 40.69 12.84 15.69
C GLN A 134 42.22 12.76 15.61
N ASN A 135 42.90 13.82 16.09
CA ASN A 135 44.36 13.91 16.15
C ASN A 135 45.07 13.68 14.79
N ALA A 136 44.41 14.03 13.69
CA ALA A 136 44.87 13.67 12.35
C ALA A 136 46.17 14.39 11.94
N THR A 137 47.06 13.63 11.30
CA THR A 137 48.35 14.10 10.80
C THR A 137 48.65 13.57 9.40
N CYS A 138 49.49 14.29 8.66
CA CYS A 138 49.90 13.88 7.33
C CYS A 138 50.79 12.64 7.39
N VAL A 139 50.45 11.65 6.56
CA VAL A 139 51.22 10.43 6.34
C VAL A 139 51.20 10.12 4.84
N ALA A 140 52.35 10.27 4.18
CA ALA A 140 52.54 10.06 2.74
C ALA A 140 51.55 10.86 1.85
N GLY A 141 51.22 12.08 2.25
CA GLY A 141 50.33 12.99 1.50
C GLY A 141 48.82 12.80 1.74
N ALA A 142 48.42 11.83 2.57
CA ALA A 142 47.05 11.68 3.06
C ALA A 142 46.95 12.13 4.52
N CYS A 143 45.79 12.65 4.93
CA CYS A 143 45.51 12.91 6.34
C CYS A 143 45.08 11.59 7.01
N ARG A 144 45.57 11.30 8.23
CA ARG A 144 45.26 10.09 9.00
C ARG A 144 45.34 10.35 10.50
N GLY A 145 44.35 9.87 11.25
CA GLY A 145 44.29 10.02 12.71
C GLY A 145 43.76 8.78 13.42
N GLU A 146 43.28 8.97 14.64
CA GLU A 146 42.63 7.95 15.47
C GLU A 146 41.12 8.00 15.23
N ALA A 147 40.46 6.84 15.15
CA ALA A 147 39.00 6.80 15.01
C ALA A 147 38.31 7.26 16.31
N VAL A 148 37.27 8.08 16.19
CA VAL A 148 36.40 8.49 17.29
C VAL A 148 35.49 7.32 17.68
N THR A 149 35.40 7.05 18.98
CA THR A 149 34.56 5.99 19.55
C THR A 149 33.28 6.57 20.13
N CYS A 150 32.12 6.14 19.63
CA CYS A 150 30.82 6.71 20.00
C CYS A 150 30.05 5.89 21.06
N GLY A 151 30.62 4.81 21.60
CA GLY A 151 29.92 3.83 22.46
C GLY A 151 29.46 4.29 23.84
N ASP A 152 29.59 5.58 24.17
CA ASP A 152 28.80 6.20 25.26
C ASP A 152 27.32 6.42 24.84
N LEU A 153 26.98 6.16 23.56
CA LEU A 153 25.63 6.18 22.99
C LEU A 153 25.05 4.78 22.72
N ASP A 154 25.81 3.71 23.00
CA ASP A 154 25.30 2.33 22.89
C ASP A 154 24.35 2.03 24.07
N GLY A 155 23.18 1.45 23.78
CA GLY A 155 22.18 1.05 24.77
C GLY A 155 21.45 -0.24 24.37
N PRO A 156 20.52 -0.75 25.21
CA PRO A 156 19.72 -1.92 24.84
C PRO A 156 18.85 -1.66 23.59
N CYS A 157 18.45 -0.40 23.37
CA CYS A 157 17.58 0.03 22.27
C CYS A 157 18.24 1.00 21.28
N ALA A 158 19.56 1.17 21.31
CA ALA A 158 20.25 2.06 20.36
C ALA A 158 21.67 1.57 20.08
N VAL A 159 22.10 1.66 18.82
CA VAL A 159 23.48 1.36 18.40
C VAL A 159 24.22 2.63 18.00
N ALA A 160 25.41 2.83 18.55
CA ALA A 160 26.23 3.99 18.27
C ALA A 160 26.96 3.87 16.92
N PHE A 161 26.83 4.89 16.08
CA PHE A 161 27.57 5.01 14.83
C PHE A 161 28.39 6.32 14.78
N CYS A 162 29.29 6.41 13.80
CA CYS A 162 29.97 7.65 13.48
C CYS A 162 29.88 7.92 11.97
N ASP A 163 29.26 9.03 11.60
CA ASP A 163 29.20 9.53 10.22
C ASP A 163 30.23 10.66 10.03
N PRO A 164 31.09 10.60 8.99
CA PRO A 164 32.15 11.60 8.75
C PRO A 164 31.67 13.05 8.67
N ALA A 165 30.44 13.31 8.23
CA ALA A 165 29.91 14.65 8.02
C ALA A 165 29.17 15.22 9.24
N ILE A 166 28.49 14.40 10.06
CA ILE A 166 27.79 14.86 11.28
C ILE A 166 28.56 14.59 12.58
N GLY A 167 29.27 13.46 12.71
CA GLY A 167 29.97 13.00 13.90
C GLY A 167 29.34 11.74 14.50
N CYS A 168 29.47 11.54 15.82
CA CYS A 168 28.77 10.47 16.52
C CYS A 168 27.25 10.65 16.46
N GLY A 169 26.56 9.54 16.18
CA GLY A 169 25.10 9.41 16.24
C GLY A 169 24.70 8.07 16.85
N SER A 170 23.40 7.83 16.93
CA SER A 170 22.82 6.57 17.43
C SER A 170 21.57 6.25 16.63
N ASP A 171 21.50 5.07 16.04
CA ASP A 171 20.29 4.56 15.39
C ASP A 171 19.45 3.78 16.42
N PRO A 172 18.13 4.01 16.50
CA PRO A 172 17.25 3.24 17.37
C PRO A 172 17.14 1.79 16.85
N LEU A 173 17.05 0.84 17.77
CA LEU A 173 16.94 -0.59 17.49
C LEU A 173 15.49 -1.06 17.63
N ASP A 174 14.57 -0.37 16.96
CA ASP A 174 13.14 -0.58 17.16
C ASP A 174 12.72 -2.02 16.81
N GLY A 175 11.80 -2.59 17.61
CA GLY A 175 11.38 -4.00 17.52
C GLY A 175 12.34 -5.02 18.14
N ILE A 176 13.54 -4.63 18.60
CA ILE A 176 14.44 -5.54 19.33
C ILE A 176 13.91 -5.79 20.76
N PRO A 177 13.89 -7.05 21.25
CA PRO A 177 13.49 -7.35 22.62
C PRO A 177 14.43 -6.75 23.67
N CYS A 178 13.86 -6.18 24.71
CA CYS A 178 14.57 -5.54 25.82
C CYS A 178 14.00 -5.99 27.20
N ASP A 179 14.14 -5.15 28.22
CA ASP A 179 13.68 -5.37 29.61
C ASP A 179 13.47 -3.95 30.20
N ASP A 180 12.22 -3.53 30.41
CA ASP A 180 11.88 -2.19 30.93
C ASP A 180 11.77 -2.15 32.47
N LEU A 181 11.81 -3.34 33.09
CA LEU A 181 11.73 -3.65 34.52
C LEU A 181 10.35 -3.47 35.18
N ASP A 182 9.25 -3.32 34.42
CA ASP A 182 7.89 -3.41 34.95
C ASP A 182 7.41 -4.88 35.05
N PRO A 183 6.88 -5.33 36.21
CA PRO A 183 6.36 -6.70 36.35
C PRO A 183 4.97 -6.93 35.71
N CYS A 184 4.33 -5.90 35.13
CA CYS A 184 3.05 -6.00 34.42
C CYS A 184 3.20 -6.14 32.89
N THR A 185 4.42 -6.31 32.38
CA THR A 185 4.71 -6.51 30.95
C THR A 185 5.46 -7.85 30.76
N ALA A 186 5.21 -8.53 29.65
CA ALA A 186 5.89 -9.81 29.32
C ALA A 186 6.63 -9.78 27.98
N VAL A 187 6.38 -8.75 27.16
CA VAL A 187 7.05 -8.53 25.88
C VAL A 187 7.47 -7.07 25.80
N ASP A 188 8.72 -6.80 26.17
CA ASP A 188 9.31 -5.47 26.08
C ASP A 188 10.08 -5.32 24.77
N ALA A 189 9.74 -4.27 24.03
CA ALA A 189 10.34 -3.95 22.74
C ALA A 189 10.89 -2.53 22.73
N CYS A 190 11.94 -2.32 21.95
CA CYS A 190 12.47 -1.00 21.70
C CYS A 190 11.55 -0.20 20.76
N VAL A 191 11.25 1.06 21.12
CA VAL A 191 10.48 2.03 20.32
C VAL A 191 11.07 3.43 20.50
N GLU A 192 11.41 4.11 19.40
CA GLU A 192 12.14 5.38 19.36
C GLU A 192 13.43 5.37 20.22
N GLY A 193 14.07 4.20 20.35
CA GLY A 193 15.26 4.00 21.19
C GLY A 193 15.01 3.93 22.70
N VAL A 194 13.76 3.85 23.15
CA VAL A 194 13.34 3.59 24.53
C VAL A 194 12.82 2.16 24.63
N CYS A 195 13.10 1.44 25.72
CA CYS A 195 12.45 0.15 25.98
C CYS A 195 11.04 0.39 26.54
N VAL A 196 10.03 -0.24 25.94
CA VAL A 196 8.63 -0.16 26.38
C VAL A 196 8.01 -1.55 26.39
N GLY A 197 7.41 -1.92 27.52
CA GLY A 197 6.63 -3.14 27.65
C GLY A 197 5.22 -3.03 27.09
N ALA A 198 4.82 -4.03 26.31
CA ALA A 198 3.41 -4.30 26.07
C ALA A 198 2.81 -4.88 27.37
N GLY A 199 1.79 -4.23 27.91
CA GLY A 199 1.13 -4.66 29.14
C GLY A 199 0.38 -5.97 28.93
N GLU A 200 0.61 -6.95 29.80
CA GLU A 200 -0.17 -8.19 29.81
C GLU A 200 -1.60 -7.87 30.22
N THR A 201 -2.57 -8.39 29.47
CA THR A 201 -3.87 -8.72 30.04
C THR A 201 -3.63 -9.82 31.06
N CYS A 202 -3.87 -9.55 32.35
CA CYS A 202 -3.71 -10.51 33.45
C CYS A 202 -4.77 -11.64 33.45
N ASP A 203 -5.16 -12.09 32.27
CA ASP A 203 -6.21 -13.09 32.00
C ASP A 203 -5.75 -14.48 32.48
N ASP A 204 -6.47 -15.07 33.45
CA ASP A 204 -6.23 -16.46 33.90
C ASP A 204 -7.09 -17.51 33.17
N GLY A 205 -7.90 -17.08 32.20
CA GLY A 205 -8.76 -17.91 31.35
C GLY A 205 -10.04 -18.39 32.03
N ASP A 206 -10.38 -17.86 33.21
CA ASP A 206 -11.63 -18.16 33.90
C ASP A 206 -12.69 -17.09 33.55
N PRO A 207 -13.83 -17.43 32.91
CA PRO A 207 -14.87 -16.46 32.55
C PRO A 207 -15.64 -15.90 33.77
N CYS A 208 -15.16 -16.15 34.99
CA CYS A 208 -15.73 -15.67 36.24
C CYS A 208 -14.78 -14.82 37.11
N THR A 209 -13.63 -14.37 36.58
CA THR A 209 -12.69 -13.45 37.23
C THR A 209 -12.70 -12.05 36.57
N ASP A 210 -12.66 -11.00 37.41
CA ASP A 210 -12.26 -9.64 37.02
C ASP A 210 -10.73 -9.53 37.18
N ASP A 211 -9.98 -9.34 36.09
CA ASP A 211 -8.52 -9.29 36.09
C ASP A 211 -7.95 -7.86 36.18
N ALA A 212 -6.88 -7.71 36.96
CA ALA A 212 -6.13 -6.46 37.08
C ALA A 212 -4.64 -6.71 37.37
N CYS A 213 -3.75 -5.91 36.78
CA CYS A 213 -2.37 -5.78 37.25
C CYS A 213 -2.24 -4.57 38.19
N ASP A 214 -1.51 -4.72 39.31
CA ASP A 214 -0.99 -3.58 40.07
C ASP A 214 0.51 -3.74 40.37
N THR A 215 1.09 -2.82 41.15
CA THR A 215 2.51 -2.85 41.52
C THR A 215 2.97 -4.08 42.33
N ALA A 216 2.05 -5.00 42.67
CA ALA A 216 2.32 -6.32 43.23
C ALA A 216 2.20 -7.49 42.22
N GLY A 217 1.81 -7.24 40.96
CA GLY A 217 1.58 -8.21 39.89
C GLY A 217 0.09 -8.43 39.57
N CYS A 218 -0.21 -9.47 38.80
CA CYS A 218 -1.58 -9.84 38.41
C CYS A 218 -2.45 -10.32 39.58
N HIS A 219 -3.71 -9.90 39.58
CA HIS A 219 -4.75 -10.19 40.57
C HIS A 219 -6.09 -10.49 39.89
N HIS A 220 -6.59 -11.71 40.07
CA HIS A 220 -7.84 -12.24 39.52
C HIS A 220 -8.93 -12.23 40.60
N THR A 221 -10.09 -11.59 40.34
CA THR A 221 -11.12 -11.34 41.38
C THR A 221 -12.48 -11.92 41.01
N PRO A 222 -12.99 -12.96 41.70
CA PRO A 222 -14.28 -13.58 41.39
C PRO A 222 -15.48 -12.62 41.29
N HIS A 223 -16.18 -12.67 40.15
CA HIS A 223 -17.35 -11.84 39.83
C HIS A 223 -18.66 -12.64 39.73
N VAL A 224 -19.79 -11.96 39.51
CA VAL A 224 -21.11 -12.58 39.33
C VAL A 224 -21.77 -12.03 38.07
N GLY A 225 -21.96 -12.90 37.08
CA GLY A 225 -22.45 -12.58 35.74
C GLY A 225 -22.93 -13.83 35.01
N ALA A 226 -23.14 -13.72 33.70
CA ALA A 226 -23.26 -14.89 32.82
C ALA A 226 -21.87 -15.45 32.48
N CYS A 227 -21.79 -16.73 32.13
CA CYS A 227 -20.57 -17.39 31.67
C CYS A 227 -20.94 -18.57 30.75
N ASP A 228 -19.94 -19.37 30.38
CA ASP A 228 -20.08 -20.66 29.69
C ASP A 228 -19.19 -21.65 30.47
N ASP A 229 -19.71 -22.83 30.84
CA ASP A 229 -18.94 -23.86 31.57
C ASP A 229 -18.30 -24.91 30.64
N GLY A 230 -18.44 -24.71 29.31
CA GLY A 230 -17.88 -25.56 28.26
C GLY A 230 -18.70 -26.81 27.96
N ASN A 231 -19.87 -26.99 28.57
CA ASN A 231 -20.74 -28.12 28.36
C ASN A 231 -21.84 -27.80 27.31
N PRO A 232 -21.84 -28.44 26.13
CA PRO A 232 -22.85 -28.19 25.09
C PRO A 232 -24.26 -28.72 25.43
N CYS A 233 -24.46 -29.22 26.66
CA CYS A 233 -25.71 -29.79 27.16
C CYS A 233 -26.34 -29.03 28.33
N THR A 234 -25.84 -27.82 28.64
CA THR A 234 -26.46 -26.90 29.59
C THR A 234 -26.55 -25.50 28.96
N VAL A 235 -27.54 -24.72 29.40
CA VAL A 235 -27.75 -23.34 28.94
C VAL A 235 -28.12 -22.39 30.10
N GLY A 236 -27.57 -21.18 30.07
CA GLY A 236 -27.91 -20.11 31.01
C GLY A 236 -27.05 -20.10 32.28
N GLU A 237 -25.81 -20.52 32.15
CA GLU A 237 -24.77 -20.59 33.17
C GLU A 237 -24.51 -19.22 33.79
N THR A 238 -24.17 -19.21 35.08
CA THR A 238 -23.81 -17.98 35.78
C THR A 238 -22.62 -18.20 36.72
N CYS A 239 -21.81 -17.15 36.88
CA CYS A 239 -20.69 -17.14 37.81
C CYS A 239 -21.20 -17.09 39.25
N GLN A 240 -20.82 -18.08 40.04
CA GLN A 240 -21.13 -18.14 41.46
C GLN A 240 -20.15 -17.30 42.27
N ALA A 241 -20.55 -16.89 43.48
CA ALA A 241 -19.82 -15.91 44.30
C ALA A 241 -18.48 -16.42 44.89
N ASP A 242 -18.03 -17.61 44.48
CA ASP A 242 -16.71 -18.20 44.73
C ASP A 242 -15.85 -18.32 43.46
N GLY A 243 -16.32 -17.80 42.32
CA GLY A 243 -15.60 -17.76 41.04
C GLY A 243 -15.86 -18.95 40.13
N VAL A 244 -16.79 -19.84 40.48
CA VAL A 244 -17.09 -21.03 39.66
C VAL A 244 -18.23 -20.74 38.70
N CYS A 245 -17.99 -20.89 37.40
CA CYS A 245 -19.09 -20.94 36.42
C CYS A 245 -19.93 -22.21 36.62
N GLY A 246 -21.26 -22.06 36.57
CA GLY A 246 -22.15 -23.20 36.40
C GLY A 246 -23.52 -23.04 37.07
N GLY A 247 -24.44 -23.91 36.67
CA GLY A 247 -25.83 -23.88 37.13
C GLY A 247 -26.84 -23.46 36.07
N GLY A 248 -26.49 -23.60 34.78
CA GLY A 248 -27.48 -23.56 33.71
C GLY A 248 -28.51 -24.68 33.82
N GLU A 249 -29.60 -24.53 33.07
CA GLU A 249 -30.61 -25.58 32.92
C GLU A 249 -30.12 -26.58 31.88
N ALA A 250 -30.43 -27.88 32.05
CA ALA A 250 -30.03 -28.89 31.08
C ALA A 250 -30.81 -28.70 29.77
N ASP A 251 -30.11 -28.67 28.64
CA ASP A 251 -30.76 -28.58 27.34
C ASP A 251 -31.61 -29.84 27.09
N ALA A 252 -32.81 -29.65 26.57
CA ALA A 252 -33.71 -30.71 26.19
C ALA A 252 -33.37 -31.28 24.80
N CYS A 253 -32.67 -30.52 23.95
CA CYS A 253 -32.38 -30.85 22.55
C CYS A 253 -33.63 -31.19 21.71
N ASP A 254 -34.79 -30.65 22.09
CA ASP A 254 -36.08 -30.91 21.42
C ASP A 254 -36.07 -30.27 20.02
N ASP A 255 -36.02 -31.09 18.97
CA ASP A 255 -36.08 -30.63 17.57
C ASP A 255 -37.51 -30.48 17.02
N ASP A 256 -38.51 -30.43 17.92
CA ASP A 256 -39.97 -30.42 17.69
C ASP A 256 -40.50 -31.63 16.87
N ASN A 257 -39.64 -32.59 16.51
CA ASN A 257 -39.99 -33.75 15.70
C ASN A 257 -40.32 -34.98 16.56
N VAL A 258 -41.61 -35.29 16.65
CA VAL A 258 -42.17 -36.44 17.38
C VAL A 258 -41.65 -37.84 16.92
N CYS A 259 -40.85 -37.89 15.85
CA CYS A 259 -40.23 -39.10 15.31
C CYS A 259 -38.71 -39.19 15.49
N THR A 260 -38.13 -38.29 16.27
CA THR A 260 -36.79 -38.38 16.85
C THR A 260 -36.86 -38.78 18.32
N ILE A 261 -35.70 -39.08 18.91
CA ILE A 261 -35.46 -39.23 20.34
C ILE A 261 -34.31 -38.31 20.63
N ASP A 262 -34.61 -37.30 21.43
CA ASP A 262 -33.69 -36.22 21.73
C ASP A 262 -32.81 -36.63 22.89
N LEU A 263 -31.52 -36.42 22.69
CA LEU A 263 -30.46 -36.76 23.62
C LEU A 263 -29.38 -35.72 23.46
N CYS A 264 -29.00 -35.07 24.56
CA CYS A 264 -27.72 -34.38 24.59
C CYS A 264 -26.61 -35.36 24.96
N ASP A 265 -25.49 -35.27 24.25
CA ASP A 265 -24.29 -36.06 24.47
C ASP A 265 -23.15 -35.12 24.90
N ASP A 266 -22.59 -35.33 26.10
CA ASP A 266 -21.63 -34.42 26.74
C ASP A 266 -20.37 -34.13 25.88
N ASP A 267 -20.02 -35.00 24.90
CA ASP A 267 -18.87 -34.82 23.99
C ASP A 267 -19.24 -34.15 22.64
N VAL A 268 -20.54 -34.07 22.27
CA VAL A 268 -21.01 -33.73 20.91
C VAL A 268 -22.16 -32.71 20.86
N GLY A 269 -22.87 -32.49 21.97
CA GLY A 269 -24.09 -31.69 22.04
C GLY A 269 -25.34 -32.47 21.61
N CYS A 270 -26.35 -31.76 21.09
CA CYS A 270 -27.63 -32.33 20.74
C CYS A 270 -27.58 -33.35 19.58
N VAL A 271 -28.12 -34.55 19.81
CA VAL A 271 -28.21 -35.64 18.82
C VAL A 271 -29.62 -36.27 18.78
N HIS A 272 -30.34 -36.02 17.69
CA HIS A 272 -31.74 -36.47 17.52
C HIS A 272 -31.78 -37.81 16.76
N LEU A 273 -32.23 -38.88 17.41
CA LEU A 273 -32.14 -40.25 16.87
C LEU A 273 -33.50 -40.79 16.37
N PRO A 274 -33.63 -41.32 15.13
CA PRO A 274 -34.91 -41.77 14.58
C PRO A 274 -35.56 -42.90 15.38
N THR A 275 -36.87 -42.80 15.63
CA THR A 275 -37.65 -43.82 16.35
C THR A 275 -38.72 -44.51 15.50
N GLU A 276 -38.79 -45.84 15.62
CA GLU A 276 -39.73 -46.68 14.87
C GLU A 276 -40.98 -46.94 15.73
N THR A 277 -42.10 -46.30 15.40
CA THR A 277 -43.36 -46.39 16.16
C THR A 277 -44.56 -46.56 15.22
N PRO A 278 -45.78 -46.85 15.71
CA PRO A 278 -46.98 -46.81 14.87
C PRO A 278 -47.26 -45.43 14.23
N CYS A 279 -46.61 -44.37 14.72
CA CYS A 279 -46.70 -43.00 14.22
C CYS A 279 -45.49 -42.56 13.38
N CYS A 280 -44.40 -43.34 13.33
CA CYS A 280 -43.10 -42.90 12.80
C CYS A 280 -42.40 -44.00 11.99
N VAL A 281 -41.88 -43.64 10.81
CA VAL A 281 -41.07 -44.53 9.95
C VAL A 281 -39.78 -43.81 9.62
N GLY A 282 -38.68 -44.18 10.29
CA GLY A 282 -37.54 -43.30 10.47
C GLY A 282 -37.94 -41.97 11.14
N SER A 283 -37.21 -40.89 10.84
CA SER A 283 -37.44 -39.53 11.37
C SER A 283 -38.70 -38.83 10.83
N SER A 284 -39.68 -39.56 10.28
CA SER A 284 -40.83 -38.98 9.57
C SER A 284 -42.16 -39.51 10.13
N SER A 285 -43.07 -38.57 10.45
CA SER A 285 -44.41 -38.85 10.94
C SER A 285 -45.30 -39.41 9.83
N VAL A 286 -46.02 -40.50 10.13
CA VAL A 286 -47.05 -41.05 9.21
C VAL A 286 -48.31 -40.19 9.15
N CYS A 287 -48.37 -39.13 9.97
CA CYS A 287 -49.45 -38.16 10.04
C CYS A 287 -49.05 -36.77 9.53
N ASP A 288 -47.83 -36.60 9.01
CA ASP A 288 -47.42 -35.41 8.25
C ASP A 288 -48.37 -35.19 7.06
N ASP A 289 -49.08 -34.06 7.04
CA ASP A 289 -49.95 -33.66 5.92
C ASP A 289 -49.31 -32.64 4.95
N GLY A 290 -48.07 -32.22 5.23
CA GLY A 290 -47.30 -31.27 4.44
C GLY A 290 -47.71 -29.80 4.62
N ASN A 291 -48.55 -29.45 5.61
CA ASN A 291 -48.93 -28.07 5.91
C ASN A 291 -48.29 -27.58 7.22
N PRO A 292 -47.31 -26.65 7.18
CA PRO A 292 -46.65 -26.13 8.38
C PRO A 292 -47.59 -25.35 9.32
N CYS A 293 -48.82 -25.06 8.87
CA CYS A 293 -49.85 -24.40 9.68
C CYS A 293 -50.83 -25.35 10.38
N THR A 294 -50.47 -26.63 10.45
CA THR A 294 -51.13 -27.64 11.28
C THR A 294 -50.11 -28.36 12.17
N ARG A 295 -50.51 -28.69 13.40
CA ARG A 295 -49.75 -29.60 14.29
C ARG A 295 -50.31 -31.00 14.13
N ASP A 296 -49.44 -31.92 13.69
CA ASP A 296 -49.81 -33.26 13.29
C ASP A 296 -49.76 -34.25 14.46
N LEU A 297 -50.92 -34.41 15.11
CA LEU A 297 -51.13 -35.22 16.30
C LEU A 297 -51.52 -36.65 15.91
N CYS A 298 -50.60 -37.60 16.14
CA CYS A 298 -50.85 -39.04 15.98
C CYS A 298 -51.23 -39.70 17.31
N ASP A 299 -52.33 -40.45 17.36
CA ASP A 299 -52.67 -41.31 18.49
C ASP A 299 -51.76 -42.56 18.51
N PRO A 300 -50.90 -42.75 19.53
CA PRO A 300 -49.87 -43.80 19.52
C PRO A 300 -50.41 -45.21 19.82
N LEU A 301 -51.70 -45.37 20.12
CA LEU A 301 -52.34 -46.68 20.32
C LEU A 301 -53.14 -47.14 19.10
N THR A 302 -53.56 -46.20 18.24
CA THR A 302 -54.45 -46.47 17.10
C THR A 302 -53.88 -46.07 15.74
N ALA A 303 -52.76 -45.33 15.71
CA ALA A 303 -52.18 -44.72 14.52
C ALA A 303 -53.21 -43.87 13.74
N ALA A 304 -53.96 -43.04 14.48
CA ALA A 304 -54.97 -42.14 13.93
C ALA A 304 -54.45 -40.70 13.96
N CYS A 305 -54.51 -40.03 12.81
CA CYS A 305 -54.04 -38.65 12.64
C CYS A 305 -55.14 -37.62 12.94
N SER A 306 -54.72 -36.50 13.50
CA SER A 306 -55.52 -35.29 13.71
C SER A 306 -54.63 -34.07 13.58
N HIS A 307 -55.17 -33.01 12.97
CA HIS A 307 -54.39 -31.83 12.58
C HIS A 307 -55.01 -30.61 13.28
N GLU A 308 -54.30 -30.01 14.23
CA GLU A 308 -54.76 -28.81 14.97
C GLU A 308 -54.13 -27.54 14.41
N LEU A 309 -54.89 -26.44 14.32
CA LEU A 309 -54.41 -25.22 13.66
C LEU A 309 -53.32 -24.52 14.48
N ALA A 310 -52.11 -24.46 13.91
CA ALA A 310 -51.05 -23.58 14.39
C ALA A 310 -51.41 -22.13 14.02
N ALA A 311 -51.34 -21.20 14.97
CA ALA A 311 -51.83 -19.84 14.78
C ALA A 311 -50.78 -18.82 15.23
N ASN A 312 -50.33 -17.98 14.28
CA ASN A 312 -49.19 -17.06 14.38
C ASN A 312 -47.81 -17.73 14.51
N GLU A 313 -47.72 -19.06 14.38
CA GLU A 313 -46.42 -19.74 14.22
C GLU A 313 -45.78 -19.33 12.88
N PRO A 314 -44.43 -19.27 12.80
CA PRO A 314 -43.71 -18.99 11.56
C PRO A 314 -43.86 -20.14 10.56
N CYS A 315 -43.81 -19.81 9.28
CA CYS A 315 -43.91 -20.79 8.19
C CYS A 315 -43.24 -20.25 6.91
N ASP A 316 -43.32 -20.99 5.81
CA ASP A 316 -42.89 -20.58 4.47
C ASP A 316 -44.04 -20.88 3.50
N ASP A 317 -44.61 -19.85 2.85
CA ASP A 317 -45.66 -20.04 1.83
C ASP A 317 -45.12 -20.39 0.43
N GLN A 318 -43.81 -20.65 0.32
CA GLN A 318 -43.02 -20.99 -0.88
C GLN A 318 -43.09 -19.94 -1.99
N ASN A 319 -43.59 -18.75 -1.64
CA ASN A 319 -43.58 -17.58 -2.47
C ASN A 319 -42.30 -16.81 -2.11
N ALA A 320 -41.47 -16.51 -3.10
CA ALA A 320 -40.78 -15.24 -3.02
C ALA A 320 -41.84 -14.11 -3.12
N CYS A 321 -41.53 -12.88 -2.73
CA CYS A 321 -42.50 -11.75 -2.63
C CYS A 321 -43.32 -11.67 -1.34
N THR A 322 -43.11 -12.59 -0.40
CA THR A 322 -43.64 -12.54 0.97
C THR A 322 -42.51 -12.38 1.99
N VAL A 323 -42.82 -11.79 3.15
CA VAL A 323 -41.93 -11.67 4.32
C VAL A 323 -42.75 -11.70 5.61
N GLY A 324 -42.18 -12.23 6.70
CA GLY A 324 -42.89 -12.37 7.96
C GLY A 324 -44.01 -13.41 7.89
N ASP A 325 -43.79 -14.46 7.11
CA ASP A 325 -44.70 -15.56 6.84
C ASP A 325 -45.16 -16.26 8.12
N ALA A 326 -46.47 -16.19 8.38
CA ALA A 326 -47.08 -16.68 9.60
C ALA A 326 -48.40 -17.42 9.32
N CYS A 327 -48.72 -18.36 10.20
CA CYS A 327 -49.88 -19.22 10.06
C CYS A 327 -51.19 -18.51 10.46
N VAL A 328 -52.07 -18.29 9.49
CA VAL A 328 -53.36 -17.62 9.66
C VAL A 328 -54.49 -18.54 9.18
N GLU A 329 -55.35 -18.96 10.11
CA GLU A 329 -56.50 -19.85 9.85
C GLU A 329 -56.13 -21.20 9.18
N GLY A 330 -54.93 -21.72 9.45
CA GLY A 330 -54.42 -22.97 8.88
C GLY A 330 -53.77 -22.83 7.50
N GLN A 331 -53.44 -21.61 7.08
CA GLN A 331 -52.70 -21.32 5.85
C GLN A 331 -51.50 -20.45 6.17
N CYS A 332 -50.34 -20.74 5.57
CA CYS A 332 -49.21 -19.81 5.63
C CYS A 332 -49.53 -18.57 4.78
N ARG A 333 -49.22 -17.38 5.29
CA ARG A 333 -49.41 -16.09 4.61
C ARG A 333 -48.35 -15.09 5.08
N GLY A 334 -47.48 -14.62 4.19
CA GLY A 334 -46.61 -13.48 4.47
C GLY A 334 -47.24 -12.10 4.24
N GLY A 335 -46.57 -11.07 4.75
CA GLY A 335 -46.73 -9.69 4.30
C GLY A 335 -46.07 -9.48 2.94
N VAL A 336 -46.51 -8.49 2.15
CA VAL A 336 -45.90 -8.21 0.84
C VAL A 336 -44.47 -7.71 1.03
N ARG A 337 -43.51 -8.38 0.38
CA ARG A 337 -42.11 -7.97 0.29
C ARG A 337 -42.02 -6.73 -0.61
N ASP A 338 -41.37 -5.68 -0.11
CA ASP A 338 -41.02 -4.53 -0.95
C ASP A 338 -39.83 -4.91 -1.85
N CYS A 339 -39.79 -4.32 -3.04
CA CYS A 339 -38.79 -4.60 -4.08
C CYS A 339 -38.35 -3.33 -4.83
N ASP A 340 -38.69 -2.13 -4.35
CA ASP A 340 -38.11 -0.87 -4.82
C ASP A 340 -36.58 -0.90 -4.57
N ASP A 341 -35.76 -0.84 -5.63
CA ASP A 341 -34.29 -0.78 -5.53
C ASP A 341 -33.76 0.66 -5.44
N GLY A 342 -34.64 1.65 -5.37
CA GLY A 342 -34.32 3.07 -5.37
C GLY A 342 -33.94 3.64 -6.73
N ASN A 343 -33.91 2.84 -7.80
CA ASN A 343 -33.56 3.31 -9.14
C ASN A 343 -34.82 3.75 -9.91
N PRO A 344 -34.98 5.04 -10.26
CA PRO A 344 -36.15 5.51 -11.02
C PRO A 344 -36.20 4.98 -12.47
N CYS A 345 -35.25 4.15 -12.88
CA CYS A 345 -35.12 3.57 -14.21
C CYS A 345 -35.19 2.03 -14.28
N THR A 346 -35.54 1.35 -13.19
CA THR A 346 -36.00 -0.05 -13.19
C THR A 346 -37.54 -0.10 -13.25
N ASN A 347 -38.09 -1.29 -13.47
CA ASN A 347 -39.51 -1.58 -13.26
C ASN A 347 -39.56 -2.68 -12.23
N ASP A 348 -39.69 -2.29 -10.96
CA ASP A 348 -39.68 -3.24 -9.88
C ASP A 348 -40.95 -4.07 -9.89
N ALA A 349 -40.74 -5.37 -10.07
CA ALA A 349 -41.75 -6.38 -9.89
C ALA A 349 -41.21 -7.42 -8.92
N CYS A 350 -42.12 -8.23 -8.39
CA CYS A 350 -41.73 -9.40 -7.68
C CYS A 350 -42.42 -10.63 -8.29
N THR A 351 -41.63 -11.68 -8.51
CA THR A 351 -42.09 -12.95 -9.09
C THR A 351 -42.03 -14.07 -8.05
N PRO A 352 -43.13 -14.81 -7.81
CA PRO A 352 -43.21 -15.88 -6.81
C PRO A 352 -42.08 -16.91 -6.78
N ALA A 353 -41.41 -17.15 -7.90
CA ALA A 353 -40.39 -18.19 -8.04
C ALA A 353 -38.92 -17.68 -8.00
N VAL A 354 -38.70 -16.37 -7.90
CA VAL A 354 -37.35 -15.76 -7.93
C VAL A 354 -37.20 -14.64 -6.89
N GLY A 355 -38.26 -13.88 -6.63
CA GLY A 355 -38.24 -12.71 -5.76
C GLY A 355 -38.27 -11.42 -6.56
N CYS A 356 -37.62 -10.39 -6.02
CA CYS A 356 -37.53 -9.08 -6.66
C CYS A 356 -36.82 -9.19 -8.01
N VAL A 357 -37.37 -8.53 -9.02
CA VAL A 357 -36.81 -8.42 -10.37
C VAL A 357 -36.96 -6.98 -10.83
N HIS A 358 -35.85 -6.41 -11.30
CA HIS A 358 -35.71 -4.98 -11.54
C HIS A 358 -35.55 -4.76 -13.04
N ASP A 359 -36.66 -4.78 -13.79
CA ASP A 359 -36.63 -4.87 -15.26
C ASP A 359 -36.19 -3.52 -15.89
N PRO A 360 -35.07 -3.43 -16.63
CA PRO A 360 -34.52 -2.15 -17.10
C PRO A 360 -35.48 -1.30 -17.96
N ALA A 361 -35.89 -0.13 -17.45
CA ALA A 361 -36.79 0.79 -18.13
C ALA A 361 -36.11 1.58 -19.25
N THR A 362 -36.90 2.18 -20.12
CA THR A 362 -36.44 3.15 -21.13
C THR A 362 -37.54 4.16 -21.47
N GLY A 363 -37.20 5.44 -21.56
CA GLY A 363 -38.10 6.53 -21.94
C GLY A 363 -39.03 7.05 -20.82
N GLY A 364 -38.95 6.49 -19.61
CA GLY A 364 -39.43 7.15 -18.40
C GLY A 364 -38.58 8.39 -18.08
N GLY A 365 -39.18 9.41 -17.46
CA GLY A 365 -38.45 10.54 -16.92
C GLY A 365 -37.90 10.20 -15.53
N CYS A 366 -36.69 10.64 -15.23
CA CYS A 366 -35.97 10.35 -13.98
C CYS A 366 -35.26 11.63 -13.49
N ASP A 367 -34.36 11.48 -12.53
CA ASP A 367 -33.44 12.51 -12.02
C ASP A 367 -32.09 11.81 -11.87
N ASP A 368 -31.05 12.24 -12.59
CA ASP A 368 -29.69 11.66 -12.48
C ASP A 368 -28.83 12.32 -11.38
N GLY A 369 -29.43 13.17 -10.54
CA GLY A 369 -28.78 13.86 -9.43
C GLY A 369 -27.91 15.05 -9.84
N LEU A 370 -27.65 15.25 -11.14
CA LEU A 370 -26.93 16.40 -11.65
C LEU A 370 -27.88 17.60 -11.71
N ALA A 371 -27.81 18.53 -10.76
CA ALA A 371 -28.64 19.74 -10.76
C ALA A 371 -28.45 20.68 -11.99
N CYS A 372 -27.59 20.31 -12.95
CA CYS A 372 -27.34 20.95 -14.23
C CYS A 372 -27.80 20.14 -15.46
N SER A 373 -28.25 18.89 -15.29
CA SER A 373 -28.79 18.07 -16.39
C SER A 373 -30.19 18.54 -16.75
N THR A 374 -30.64 18.23 -17.97
CA THR A 374 -32.01 18.53 -18.39
C THR A 374 -32.58 17.43 -19.27
N GLY A 375 -33.88 17.13 -19.14
CA GLY A 375 -34.54 16.16 -20.01
C GLY A 375 -34.21 14.68 -19.67
N ASP A 376 -33.74 14.45 -18.46
CA ASP A 376 -33.42 13.18 -17.81
C ASP A 376 -34.39 12.06 -18.17
N THR A 377 -33.87 11.07 -18.87
CA THR A 377 -34.65 9.91 -19.30
C THR A 377 -33.91 8.60 -19.09
N CYS A 378 -34.65 7.59 -18.69
CA CYS A 378 -34.15 6.24 -18.53
C CYS A 378 -33.73 5.66 -19.89
N GLN A 379 -32.55 5.05 -19.93
CA GLN A 379 -32.00 4.39 -21.11
C GLN A 379 -31.34 3.08 -20.66
N GLN A 380 -32.06 1.98 -20.86
CA GLN A 380 -31.65 0.62 -20.46
C GLN A 380 -31.28 0.50 -18.97
N GLY A 381 -32.17 0.93 -18.08
CA GLY A 381 -31.96 0.81 -16.62
C GLY A 381 -31.18 1.96 -15.97
N ILE A 382 -30.59 2.86 -16.77
CA ILE A 382 -29.73 3.96 -16.30
C ILE A 382 -30.42 5.30 -16.60
N CYS A 383 -30.48 6.21 -15.63
CA CYS A 383 -30.93 7.59 -15.87
C CYS A 383 -29.87 8.38 -16.65
N ARG A 384 -30.29 9.16 -17.67
CA ARG A 384 -29.40 9.99 -18.48
C ARG A 384 -30.08 11.30 -18.89
N GLY A 385 -29.59 12.43 -18.41
CA GLY A 385 -29.95 13.77 -18.89
C GLY A 385 -29.09 14.30 -20.04
N ASP A 386 -29.53 15.42 -20.62
CA ASP A 386 -28.72 16.26 -21.50
C ASP A 386 -27.76 17.10 -20.65
N THR A 387 -26.49 16.69 -20.64
CA THR A 387 -25.42 17.33 -19.89
C THR A 387 -24.72 18.47 -20.66
N SER A 388 -25.30 18.98 -21.75
CA SER A 388 -24.70 20.09 -22.52
C SER A 388 -24.74 21.44 -21.79
N GLU A 389 -25.69 21.67 -20.86
CA GLU A 389 -25.65 22.80 -19.92
C GLU A 389 -24.87 22.48 -18.61
N CYS A 390 -24.54 21.22 -18.38
CA CYS A 390 -23.63 20.74 -17.32
C CYS A 390 -22.15 21.08 -17.61
N ALA A 391 -21.87 22.33 -17.99
CA ALA A 391 -20.55 22.91 -18.18
C ALA A 391 -19.80 23.14 -16.84
N CYS A 392 -19.69 22.08 -16.05
CA CYS A 392 -18.76 21.97 -14.94
C CYS A 392 -17.36 22.29 -15.50
N THR A 393 -16.80 23.40 -15.05
CA THR A 393 -15.44 23.82 -15.36
C THR A 393 -14.66 23.70 -14.06
N PRO A 394 -14.35 22.45 -13.63
CA PRO A 394 -13.73 22.21 -12.34
C PRO A 394 -12.38 22.93 -12.30
N THR A 395 -12.07 23.56 -11.17
CA THR A 395 -10.77 24.23 -10.98
C THR A 395 -9.74 23.17 -10.56
N LEU A 396 -9.50 22.23 -11.47
CA LEU A 396 -8.48 21.20 -11.33
C LEU A 396 -7.11 21.88 -11.30
N ALA A 397 -6.22 21.41 -10.43
CA ALA A 397 -4.81 21.71 -10.60
C ALA A 397 -4.38 21.11 -11.95
N ALA A 398 -3.88 21.95 -12.86
CA ALA A 398 -3.43 21.52 -14.18
C ALA A 398 -2.24 20.55 -14.11
N ASP A 399 -1.56 20.55 -12.96
CA ASP A 399 -0.32 19.84 -12.68
C ASP A 399 -0.64 18.57 -11.88
N GLY A 400 -0.32 17.41 -12.45
CA GLY A 400 -0.50 16.12 -11.78
C GLY A 400 0.46 15.06 -12.28
N VAL A 401 0.25 13.83 -11.81
CA VAL A 401 0.97 12.64 -12.28
C VAL A 401 -0.01 11.55 -12.69
N LYS A 402 0.17 10.99 -13.89
CA LYS A 402 -0.41 9.72 -14.29
C LYS A 402 0.33 8.60 -13.56
N PHE A 403 -0.38 7.63 -13.03
CA PHE A 403 0.22 6.35 -12.64
C PHE A 403 0.50 5.48 -13.88
N THR A 404 1.77 5.13 -14.10
CA THR A 404 2.26 4.22 -15.15
C THR A 404 2.51 2.80 -14.63
N THR A 405 2.31 2.58 -13.33
CA THR A 405 2.38 1.25 -12.70
C THR A 405 1.38 1.23 -11.55
N VAL A 406 0.55 0.19 -11.53
CA VAL A 406 -0.45 -0.12 -10.51
C VAL A 406 -0.33 -1.63 -10.29
N LEU A 407 0.06 -2.06 -9.09
CA LEU A 407 0.24 -3.49 -8.77
C LEU A 407 -0.35 -3.77 -7.38
N LEU A 408 -1.19 -4.79 -7.27
CA LEU A 408 -1.69 -5.30 -6.00
C LEU A 408 -0.59 -6.17 -5.38
N GLY A 409 0.18 -5.61 -4.43
CA GLY A 409 1.44 -6.18 -3.95
C GLY A 409 2.52 -6.38 -5.02
N ASP A 410 3.73 -6.70 -4.58
CA ASP A 410 4.86 -7.16 -5.38
C ASP A 410 5.14 -8.64 -5.05
N GLY A 411 5.32 -9.48 -6.08
CA GLY A 411 5.46 -10.94 -5.91
C GLY A 411 4.26 -11.70 -5.28
N GLY A 412 3.24 -11.00 -4.77
CA GLY A 412 2.13 -11.59 -4.01
C GLY A 412 2.43 -11.80 -2.53
N HIS A 413 3.31 -10.97 -1.95
CA HIS A 413 3.58 -10.99 -0.52
C HIS A 413 2.53 -10.18 0.26
N VAL A 414 1.91 -10.87 1.22
CA VAL A 414 1.17 -10.24 2.31
C VAL A 414 2.20 -9.50 3.17
N GLY A 415 1.89 -8.28 3.66
CA GLY A 415 2.90 -7.43 4.32
C GLY A 415 3.54 -6.34 3.46
N GLU A 416 2.85 -5.80 2.44
CA GLU A 416 3.40 -4.78 1.51
C GLU A 416 2.49 -3.55 1.21
N ALA A 417 1.34 -3.42 1.87
CA ALA A 417 0.49 -2.22 1.77
C ALA A 417 0.90 -1.14 2.77
N LEU A 418 0.24 0.01 2.80
CA LEU A 418 0.29 0.82 4.02
C LEU A 418 -0.61 0.19 5.08
N ASP A 419 -0.16 0.21 6.32
CA ASP A 419 -1.03 0.13 7.49
C ASP A 419 -2.13 1.21 7.41
N VAL A 420 -3.38 0.82 7.68
CA VAL A 420 -4.60 1.59 7.36
C VAL A 420 -5.51 1.86 8.55
N ASP A 421 -5.62 0.91 9.48
CA ASP A 421 -6.39 1.04 10.72
C ASP A 421 -5.53 1.56 11.90
N LEU A 422 -4.20 1.48 11.77
CA LEU A 422 -3.18 1.79 12.79
C LEU A 422 -3.15 0.77 13.95
N ASP A 423 -3.57 -0.48 13.71
CA ASP A 423 -3.51 -1.59 14.68
C ASP A 423 -2.52 -2.69 14.24
N ALA A 424 -1.39 -2.79 14.95
CA ALA A 424 -0.38 -3.80 14.66
C ALA A 424 -0.82 -5.26 14.92
N THR A 425 -2.02 -5.48 15.48
CA THR A 425 -2.58 -6.81 15.76
C THR A 425 -3.46 -7.36 14.65
N THR A 426 -4.00 -6.51 13.77
CA THR A 426 -4.81 -6.92 12.59
C THR A 426 -3.94 -7.37 11.42
N CYS A 427 -2.68 -6.91 11.37
CA CYS A 427 -1.73 -7.11 10.27
C CYS A 427 -1.69 -8.54 9.68
N ALA A 428 -1.88 -8.62 8.36
CA ALA A 428 -1.69 -9.83 7.58
C ALA A 428 -0.34 -9.82 6.83
N PRO A 429 0.58 -10.79 7.06
CA PRO A 429 0.47 -11.93 7.96
C PRO A 429 0.99 -11.58 9.36
N SER A 430 0.46 -12.23 10.40
CA SER A 430 0.70 -11.94 11.82
C SER A 430 2.11 -12.27 12.35
N SER A 431 3.15 -12.15 11.51
CA SER A 431 4.56 -12.42 11.84
C SER A 431 5.55 -11.67 10.94
N SER A 432 5.16 -10.54 10.32
CA SER A 432 6.00 -9.79 9.37
C SER A 432 5.77 -8.27 9.41
N CYS A 433 5.46 -7.74 10.60
CA CYS A 433 4.91 -6.40 10.79
C CYS A 433 5.96 -5.28 10.93
N ASP A 434 7.17 -5.44 10.38
CA ASP A 434 8.29 -4.49 10.46
C ASP A 434 7.97 -3.18 9.68
N GLY A 435 7.15 -2.32 10.28
CA GLY A 435 6.79 -0.98 9.80
C GLY A 435 5.33 -0.75 9.39
N GLY A 436 4.41 -1.68 9.72
CA GLY A 436 2.96 -1.55 9.49
C GLY A 436 2.55 -1.68 8.01
N TYR A 437 2.15 -2.88 7.59
CA TYR A 437 1.81 -3.17 6.19
C TYR A 437 0.71 -4.27 6.06
N ASP A 438 -0.50 -3.92 5.63
CA ASP A 438 -1.65 -4.87 5.62
C ASP A 438 -2.10 -5.21 4.19
N ASN A 439 -1.82 -6.41 3.69
CA ASN A 439 -2.05 -6.72 2.27
C ASN A 439 -2.69 -8.09 2.01
N THR A 440 -3.79 -8.42 2.69
CA THR A 440 -4.51 -9.70 2.48
C THR A 440 -4.96 -9.89 1.03
N LEU A 441 -5.43 -8.85 0.35
CA LEU A 441 -5.76 -8.92 -1.07
C LEU A 441 -4.53 -9.05 -1.99
N GLY A 442 -3.32 -8.85 -1.47
CA GLY A 442 -2.05 -9.21 -2.12
C GLY A 442 -1.93 -10.70 -2.45
N LEU A 443 -2.69 -11.58 -1.80
CA LEU A 443 -2.78 -13.00 -2.18
C LEU A 443 -3.38 -13.19 -3.60
N LEU A 444 -4.13 -12.21 -4.11
CA LEU A 444 -4.71 -12.21 -5.46
C LEU A 444 -3.76 -11.65 -6.53
N ALA A 445 -2.59 -11.10 -6.15
CA ALA A 445 -1.60 -10.48 -7.04
C ALA A 445 -1.27 -11.32 -8.28
N SER A 446 -1.07 -12.63 -8.09
CA SER A 446 -0.68 -13.58 -9.15
C SER A 446 -1.78 -13.84 -10.19
N PHE A 447 -3.01 -13.37 -9.96
CA PHE A 447 -4.13 -13.42 -10.90
C PHE A 447 -4.50 -12.02 -11.43
N ALA A 448 -4.25 -10.96 -10.66
CA ALA A 448 -4.71 -9.60 -10.95
C ALA A 448 -3.63 -8.69 -11.57
N ASN A 449 -2.34 -8.87 -11.25
CA ASN A 449 -1.31 -7.92 -11.68
C ASN A 449 -1.02 -7.96 -13.18
N ASP A 450 -1.06 -9.14 -13.83
CA ASP A 450 -0.92 -9.25 -15.28
C ASP A 450 -2.00 -8.46 -16.06
N PRO A 451 -3.32 -8.64 -15.81
CA PRO A 451 -4.35 -7.86 -16.49
C PRO A 451 -4.38 -6.38 -16.07
N ILE A 452 -4.08 -6.04 -14.81
CA ILE A 452 -3.99 -4.63 -14.37
C ILE A 452 -2.81 -3.93 -15.07
N ALA A 453 -1.64 -4.57 -15.14
CA ALA A 453 -0.48 -4.01 -15.84
C ALA A 453 -0.78 -3.79 -17.33
N GLY A 454 -1.39 -4.77 -18.01
CA GLY A 454 -1.83 -4.61 -19.40
C GLY A 454 -2.82 -3.45 -19.58
N ALA A 455 -3.80 -3.31 -18.69
CA ALA A 455 -4.75 -2.20 -18.74
C ALA A 455 -4.09 -0.83 -18.49
N VAL A 456 -3.05 -0.75 -17.66
CA VAL A 456 -2.27 0.47 -17.42
C VAL A 456 -1.30 0.78 -18.57
N GLU A 457 -0.74 -0.25 -19.21
CA GLU A 457 0.14 -0.14 -20.39
C GLU A 457 -0.63 0.38 -21.62
N ASP A 458 -1.77 -0.24 -21.95
CA ASP A 458 -2.65 0.17 -23.06
C ASP A 458 -3.53 1.39 -22.72
N GLY A 459 -3.59 1.79 -21.45
CA GLY A 459 -4.29 2.99 -20.97
C GLY A 459 -5.79 2.83 -20.67
N GLY A 460 -6.34 1.61 -20.80
CA GLY A 460 -7.72 1.28 -20.40
C GLY A 460 -7.98 1.45 -18.89
N LEU A 461 -6.94 1.37 -18.06
CA LEU A 461 -6.94 1.82 -16.67
C LEU A 461 -5.89 2.93 -16.51
N THR A 462 -6.32 4.19 -16.44
CA THR A 462 -5.43 5.30 -16.08
C THR A 462 -5.98 6.02 -14.85
N LEU A 463 -5.19 6.03 -13.78
CA LEU A 463 -5.38 6.93 -12.65
C LEU A 463 -4.44 8.15 -12.79
N VAL A 464 -4.94 9.32 -12.39
CA VAL A 464 -4.18 10.57 -12.29
C VAL A 464 -4.36 11.15 -10.89
N ALA A 465 -3.26 11.51 -10.23
CA ALA A 465 -3.27 12.30 -9.00
C ALA A 465 -2.87 13.75 -9.29
N THR A 466 -3.63 14.72 -8.78
CA THR A 466 -3.28 16.15 -8.81
C THR A 466 -3.03 16.68 -7.40
N PHE A 467 -2.31 17.79 -7.30
CA PHE A 467 -1.86 18.36 -6.03
C PHE A 467 -2.21 19.85 -5.99
N ASP A 468 -2.86 20.32 -4.94
CA ASP A 468 -3.14 21.76 -4.75
C ASP A 468 -1.88 22.59 -4.49
N SER A 469 -0.80 21.93 -4.07
CA SER A 469 0.45 22.54 -3.63
C SER A 469 1.63 21.57 -3.74
N ALA A 470 2.69 21.97 -4.44
CA ALA A 470 3.99 21.28 -4.40
C ALA A 470 4.95 21.88 -3.34
N ALA A 471 4.44 22.65 -2.37
CA ALA A 471 5.23 23.21 -1.26
C ALA A 471 5.51 22.15 -0.17
N VAL A 472 6.22 22.54 0.89
CA VAL A 472 6.36 21.74 2.13
C VAL A 472 5.34 22.27 3.13
N GLY A 473 4.63 21.38 3.82
CA GLY A 473 3.47 21.70 4.65
C GLY A 473 2.21 20.97 4.17
N ALA A 474 1.02 21.53 4.43
CA ALA A 474 -0.24 20.94 4.00
C ALA A 474 -0.33 20.82 2.46
N VAL A 475 -0.93 19.73 2.00
CA VAL A 475 -1.24 19.44 0.59
C VAL A 475 -2.51 18.60 0.54
N ASN A 476 -3.38 18.87 -0.43
CA ASN A 476 -4.50 18.00 -0.77
C ASN A 476 -4.17 17.25 -2.07
N VAL A 477 -4.30 15.93 -2.03
CA VAL A 477 -4.09 15.05 -3.20
C VAL A 477 -5.45 14.61 -3.72
N SER A 478 -5.78 14.97 -4.96
CA SER A 478 -7.03 14.54 -5.59
C SER A 478 -6.75 13.41 -6.58
N ILE A 479 -7.49 12.30 -6.50
CA ILE A 479 -7.30 11.12 -7.37
C ILE A 479 -8.50 10.97 -8.29
N PHE A 480 -8.23 10.74 -9.58
CA PHE A 480 -9.26 10.53 -10.61
C PHE A 480 -8.91 9.33 -11.47
N GLN A 481 -9.92 8.59 -11.92
CA GLN A 481 -9.80 7.87 -13.18
C GLN A 481 -9.82 8.88 -14.34
N ALA A 482 -9.07 8.63 -15.41
CA ALA A 482 -8.92 9.58 -16.51
C ALA A 482 -8.76 8.89 -17.88
N GLY A 483 -9.07 9.61 -18.95
CA GLY A 483 -8.80 9.21 -20.33
C GLY A 483 -7.88 10.19 -21.05
N LEU A 484 -7.14 9.69 -22.04
CA LEU A 484 -6.25 10.51 -22.87
C LEU A 484 -7.07 11.52 -23.68
N ALA A 485 -6.71 12.80 -23.65
CA ALA A 485 -7.50 13.82 -24.32
C ALA A 485 -7.49 13.63 -25.86
N GLY A 486 -8.63 13.87 -26.50
CA GLY A 486 -8.76 13.72 -27.96
C GLY A 486 -7.82 14.64 -28.77
N THR A 487 -7.30 15.70 -28.13
CA THR A 487 -6.32 16.66 -28.68
C THR A 487 -4.93 16.09 -28.89
N ASN A 488 -4.52 15.06 -28.14
CA ASN A 488 -3.18 14.47 -28.14
C ASN A 488 -3.22 12.92 -28.22
N SER A 489 -4.23 12.35 -28.87
CA SER A 489 -4.47 10.89 -29.01
C SER A 489 -3.37 10.03 -29.68
N GLY A 490 -2.19 10.60 -29.96
CA GLY A 490 -0.98 9.90 -30.39
C GLY A 490 0.20 10.09 -29.43
N CYS A 491 -0.04 10.56 -28.20
CA CYS A 491 0.94 10.67 -27.13
C CYS A 491 1.33 9.29 -26.61
N ASP A 492 2.61 9.05 -26.34
CA ASP A 492 3.07 7.83 -25.68
C ASP A 492 2.81 7.92 -24.18
N ILE A 493 1.70 7.34 -23.75
CA ILE A 493 1.19 7.38 -22.37
C ILE A 493 2.08 6.69 -21.33
N GLN A 494 3.19 6.07 -21.72
CA GLN A 494 4.17 5.48 -20.79
C GLN A 494 5.47 6.28 -20.70
N THR A 495 5.80 7.10 -21.71
CA THR A 495 7.09 7.82 -21.79
C THR A 495 6.98 9.34 -21.91
N GLN A 496 5.80 9.90 -22.19
CA GLN A 496 5.58 11.33 -22.45
C GLN A 496 4.58 11.96 -21.47
N THR A 497 4.79 13.24 -21.15
CA THR A 497 3.75 14.08 -20.54
C THR A 497 2.59 14.21 -21.53
N CYS A 498 1.41 13.74 -21.14
CA CYS A 498 0.21 13.79 -21.96
C CYS A 498 -0.87 14.67 -21.30
N ASP A 499 -1.78 15.20 -22.13
CA ASP A 499 -3.01 15.86 -21.68
C ASP A 499 -4.09 14.81 -21.36
N TRP A 500 -4.75 14.96 -20.22
CA TRP A 500 -5.77 14.04 -19.69
C TRP A 500 -7.08 14.76 -19.38
N LEU A 501 -8.18 14.04 -19.57
CA LEU A 501 -9.52 14.41 -19.13
C LEU A 501 -9.93 13.47 -17.99
N VAL A 502 -10.22 14.04 -16.82
CA VAL A 502 -10.70 13.24 -15.67
C VAL A 502 -12.12 12.74 -15.93
N ASP A 503 -12.43 11.54 -15.46
CA ASP A 503 -13.79 11.00 -15.52
C ASP A 503 -14.71 11.80 -14.60
N ARG A 504 -15.84 12.27 -15.14
CA ARG A 504 -16.78 13.10 -14.40
C ARG A 504 -17.35 12.45 -13.13
N SER A 505 -17.38 11.12 -13.02
CA SER A 505 -17.84 10.43 -11.81
C SER A 505 -16.99 10.70 -10.56
N PHE A 506 -15.76 11.20 -10.74
CA PHE A 506 -14.85 11.61 -9.65
C PHE A 506 -15.03 13.09 -9.25
N LEU A 507 -16.06 13.79 -9.75
CA LEU A 507 -16.39 15.17 -9.41
C LEU A 507 -17.79 15.26 -8.79
N ASP A 508 -17.92 15.98 -7.68
CA ASP A 508 -19.21 16.20 -7.05
C ASP A 508 -20.16 16.98 -7.98
N PRO A 509 -21.40 16.50 -8.18
CA PRO A 509 -22.31 17.02 -9.21
C PRO A 509 -22.82 18.44 -8.96
N ALA A 510 -22.70 18.96 -7.72
CA ALA A 510 -23.22 20.26 -7.32
C ALA A 510 -22.13 21.33 -7.12
N THR A 511 -20.93 20.92 -6.73
CA THR A 511 -19.80 21.79 -6.38
C THR A 511 -18.67 21.79 -7.41
N CYS A 512 -18.56 20.75 -8.25
CA CYS A 512 -17.39 20.49 -9.11
C CYS A 512 -16.07 20.28 -8.35
N GLU A 513 -16.11 19.99 -7.05
CA GLU A 513 -14.92 19.60 -6.27
C GLU A 513 -14.65 18.09 -6.42
N PRO A 514 -13.41 17.61 -6.25
CA PRO A 514 -13.08 16.18 -6.37
C PRO A 514 -13.73 15.34 -5.27
N VAL A 515 -14.37 14.24 -5.64
CA VAL A 515 -14.97 13.27 -4.69
C VAL A 515 -13.88 12.60 -3.86
N VAL A 516 -12.74 12.27 -4.47
CA VAL A 516 -11.57 11.72 -3.79
C VAL A 516 -10.57 12.85 -3.53
N ALA A 517 -10.75 13.56 -2.42
CA ALA A 517 -9.86 14.63 -1.97
C ALA A 517 -9.15 14.23 -0.66
N LEU A 518 -7.95 13.65 -0.79
CA LEU A 518 -7.15 13.17 0.34
C LEU A 518 -6.35 14.33 0.94
N ALA A 519 -6.77 14.82 2.11
CA ALA A 519 -6.01 15.79 2.89
C ALA A 519 -4.71 15.16 3.41
N GLY A 520 -3.61 15.94 3.42
CA GLY A 520 -2.30 15.41 3.75
C GLY A 520 -1.23 16.45 4.05
N THR A 521 0.00 15.98 4.21
CA THR A 521 1.20 16.79 4.48
C THR A 521 2.37 16.31 3.65
N ARG A 522 3.08 17.27 3.04
CA ARG A 522 4.36 17.06 2.35
C ARG A 522 5.53 17.46 3.25
N THR A 523 6.36 16.48 3.57
CA THR A 523 7.61 16.62 4.34
C THR A 523 8.80 16.31 3.44
N ALA A 524 9.51 17.36 3.01
CA ALA A 524 10.62 17.29 2.06
C ALA A 524 10.26 16.50 0.77
N GLY A 525 10.74 15.27 0.62
CA GLY A 525 10.46 14.40 -0.53
C GLY A 525 9.24 13.50 -0.39
N LYS A 526 8.63 13.39 0.80
CA LYS A 526 7.49 12.49 1.07
C LYS A 526 6.18 13.27 1.18
N ILE A 527 5.10 12.75 0.60
CA ILE A 527 3.71 13.12 0.88
C ILE A 527 3.07 11.95 1.64
N VAL A 528 2.30 12.27 2.68
CA VAL A 528 1.35 11.35 3.34
C VAL A 528 -0.02 12.01 3.31
N ALA A 529 -1.06 11.30 2.85
CA ALA A 529 -2.42 11.82 2.71
C ALA A 529 -3.49 10.74 2.93
N GLY A 530 -4.72 11.15 3.27
CA GLY A 530 -5.83 10.24 3.55
C GLY A 530 -5.82 9.67 4.97
N GLY A 531 -6.48 8.52 5.16
CA GLY A 531 -6.70 7.86 6.45
C GLY A 531 -8.18 7.46 6.65
N PRO A 532 -8.59 7.10 7.89
CA PRO A 532 -9.93 6.62 8.20
C PRO A 532 -11.06 7.52 7.69
N GLY A 533 -12.11 6.90 7.13
CA GLY A 533 -13.24 7.58 6.48
C GLY A 533 -12.96 8.11 5.06
N SER A 534 -11.73 8.01 4.54
CA SER A 534 -11.42 8.33 3.14
C SER A 534 -11.87 7.20 2.22
N VAL A 535 -12.48 7.52 1.07
CA VAL A 535 -12.95 6.53 0.08
C VAL A 535 -12.40 6.77 -1.32
N LEU A 536 -12.20 5.70 -2.08
CA LEU A 536 -11.79 5.71 -3.48
C LEU A 536 -12.65 4.69 -4.26
N PRO A 537 -13.58 5.11 -5.12
CA PRO A 537 -14.17 4.23 -6.11
C PRO A 537 -13.08 3.82 -7.12
N PHE A 538 -13.01 2.54 -7.45
CA PHE A 538 -11.98 1.96 -8.30
C PHE A 538 -12.58 0.93 -9.27
N ALA A 539 -12.51 1.22 -10.57
CA ALA A 539 -13.05 0.37 -11.63
C ALA A 539 -11.93 -0.36 -12.37
N ILE A 540 -11.80 -1.67 -12.16
CA ILE A 540 -10.82 -2.51 -12.87
C ILE A 540 -11.45 -3.00 -14.18
N PRO A 541 -10.97 -2.59 -15.37
CA PRO A 541 -11.46 -3.14 -16.63
C PRO A 541 -11.03 -4.60 -16.80
N LEU A 542 -11.98 -5.48 -17.08
CA LEU A 542 -11.74 -6.91 -17.35
C LEU A 542 -11.89 -7.23 -18.86
N SER A 543 -12.72 -6.47 -19.57
CA SER A 543 -12.87 -6.50 -21.02
C SER A 543 -13.51 -5.21 -21.54
N ASP A 544 -13.58 -5.05 -22.87
CA ASP A 544 -14.29 -3.96 -23.59
C ASP A 544 -15.75 -3.73 -23.11
N THR A 545 -16.35 -4.69 -22.40
CA THR A 545 -17.76 -4.67 -21.98
C THR A 545 -17.97 -4.97 -20.49
N ALA A 546 -16.90 -5.10 -19.69
CA ALA A 546 -17.00 -5.43 -18.27
C ALA A 546 -15.90 -4.77 -17.44
N SER A 547 -16.29 -4.15 -16.34
CA SER A 547 -15.39 -3.68 -15.27
C SER A 547 -15.86 -4.22 -13.93
N LEU A 548 -14.90 -4.58 -13.07
CA LEU A 548 -15.13 -4.88 -11.67
C LEU A 548 -15.16 -3.55 -10.92
N GLN A 549 -16.29 -3.21 -10.29
CA GLN A 549 -16.49 -1.99 -9.54
C GLN A 549 -16.23 -2.27 -8.05
N LEU A 550 -15.27 -1.57 -7.45
CA LEU A 550 -14.91 -1.69 -6.04
C LEU A 550 -14.88 -0.31 -5.37
N THR A 551 -14.99 -0.28 -4.05
CA THR A 551 -14.73 0.91 -3.25
C THR A 551 -13.67 0.57 -2.22
N VAL A 552 -12.52 1.22 -2.33
CA VAL A 552 -11.50 1.15 -1.29
C VAL A 552 -11.90 2.15 -0.20
N VAL A 553 -11.96 1.69 1.05
CA VAL A 553 -12.28 2.49 2.24
C VAL A 553 -11.02 2.69 3.11
N ASN A 554 -11.08 3.66 4.02
CA ASN A 554 -9.95 4.11 4.86
C ASN A 554 -8.67 4.44 4.06
N VAL A 555 -8.84 4.96 2.85
CA VAL A 555 -7.77 5.15 1.85
C VAL A 555 -6.62 6.00 2.40
N ARG A 556 -5.42 5.41 2.46
CA ARG A 556 -4.17 6.08 2.87
C ARG A 556 -3.17 6.06 1.70
N LEU A 557 -2.45 7.16 1.52
CA LEU A 557 -1.52 7.34 0.41
C LEU A 557 -0.17 7.84 0.92
N GLU A 558 0.92 7.14 0.58
CA GLU A 558 2.28 7.60 0.79
C GLU A 558 3.07 7.61 -0.51
N LEU A 559 3.62 8.77 -0.86
CA LEU A 559 4.37 8.99 -2.10
C LEU A 559 5.70 9.68 -1.82
N THR A 560 6.78 9.11 -2.33
CA THR A 560 8.02 9.87 -2.62
C THR A 560 7.82 10.64 -3.91
N VAL A 561 7.93 11.97 -3.86
CA VAL A 561 7.63 12.89 -4.98
C VAL A 561 8.85 13.68 -5.44
N THR A 562 9.00 13.79 -6.75
CA THR A 562 9.96 14.70 -7.39
C THR A 562 9.26 16.00 -7.75
N VAL A 563 9.78 17.14 -7.26
CA VAL A 563 9.24 18.47 -7.58
C VAL A 563 10.17 19.20 -8.53
N THR A 564 9.68 19.49 -9.74
CA THR A 564 10.37 20.21 -10.81
C THR A 564 9.61 21.48 -11.13
N GLY A 565 10.27 22.63 -11.28
CA GLY A 565 9.61 23.91 -11.63
C GLY A 565 8.65 24.49 -10.57
N GLY A 566 8.40 23.78 -9.47
CA GLY A 566 7.33 24.08 -8.51
C GLY A 566 6.09 23.20 -8.66
N GLN A 567 6.20 22.08 -9.38
CA GLN A 567 5.13 21.14 -9.74
C GLN A 567 5.59 19.70 -9.42
N VAL A 568 4.68 18.78 -9.08
CA VAL A 568 5.04 17.36 -8.85
C VAL A 568 5.13 16.65 -10.20
N SER A 569 6.35 16.35 -10.66
CA SER A 569 6.61 15.82 -12.01
C SER A 569 6.86 14.30 -12.06
N ALA A 570 6.95 13.65 -10.89
CA ALA A 570 6.96 12.19 -10.74
C ALA A 570 6.63 11.82 -9.30
N ALA A 571 6.06 10.64 -9.10
CA ALA A 571 5.82 10.06 -7.77
C ALA A 571 6.05 8.55 -7.78
N GLN A 572 6.39 7.97 -6.62
CA GLN A 572 6.43 6.53 -6.40
C GLN A 572 6.05 6.21 -4.95
N GLY A 573 5.36 5.11 -4.69
CA GLY A 573 4.96 4.73 -3.34
C GLY A 573 3.83 3.73 -3.31
N VAL A 574 2.95 3.86 -2.31
CA VAL A 574 1.87 2.91 -2.03
C VAL A 574 0.57 3.67 -1.72
N LEU A 575 -0.55 3.13 -2.19
CA LEU A 575 -1.90 3.44 -1.73
C LEU A 575 -2.42 2.21 -0.98
N GLY A 576 -2.75 2.39 0.29
CA GLY A 576 -3.40 1.40 1.15
C GLY A 576 -4.89 1.70 1.32
N GLY A 577 -5.64 0.68 1.69
CA GLY A 577 -7.01 0.79 2.22
C GLY A 577 -7.58 -0.58 2.53
N ALA A 578 -8.89 -0.67 2.68
CA ALA A 578 -9.63 -1.93 2.80
C ALA A 578 -10.72 -2.06 1.73
N VAL A 579 -11.18 -3.28 1.44
CA VAL A 579 -12.36 -3.56 0.61
C VAL A 579 -13.28 -4.53 1.35
N PRO A 580 -14.55 -4.17 1.64
CA PRO A 580 -15.53 -5.08 2.24
C PRO A 580 -15.65 -6.39 1.45
N LYS A 581 -15.56 -7.54 2.13
CA LYS A 581 -15.55 -8.85 1.44
C LYS A 581 -16.90 -9.16 0.78
N SER A 582 -17.98 -8.65 1.35
CA SER A 582 -19.32 -8.59 0.73
C SER A 582 -19.27 -7.91 -0.64
N GLN A 583 -18.82 -6.66 -0.70
CA GLN A 583 -18.70 -5.88 -1.94
C GLN A 583 -17.84 -6.61 -2.99
N LEU A 584 -16.71 -7.21 -2.58
CA LEU A 584 -15.83 -7.93 -3.51
C LEU A 584 -16.51 -9.18 -4.12
N LEU A 585 -17.34 -9.89 -3.35
CA LEU A 585 -18.12 -11.03 -3.83
C LEU A 585 -19.27 -10.59 -4.75
N ASP A 586 -20.02 -9.55 -4.36
CA ASP A 586 -21.14 -9.00 -5.13
C ASP A 586 -20.67 -8.42 -6.46
N ALA A 587 -19.54 -7.70 -6.47
CA ALA A 587 -18.92 -7.17 -7.68
C ALA A 587 -18.54 -8.27 -8.67
N VAL A 588 -18.03 -9.42 -8.19
CA VAL A 588 -17.72 -10.59 -9.03
C VAL A 588 -18.98 -11.29 -9.53
N ALA A 589 -20.04 -11.36 -8.72
CA ALA A 589 -21.33 -11.92 -9.12
C ALA A 589 -22.01 -11.09 -10.23
N ALA A 590 -21.96 -9.76 -10.11
CA ALA A 590 -22.56 -8.78 -11.01
C ALA A 590 -21.90 -8.69 -12.40
N LEU A 591 -20.69 -9.22 -12.58
CA LEU A 591 -20.01 -9.27 -13.88
C LEU A 591 -20.86 -9.99 -14.95
N PRO A 592 -20.71 -9.70 -16.25
CA PRO A 592 -21.27 -10.54 -17.32
C PRO A 592 -20.63 -11.94 -17.34
N ASP A 593 -21.37 -12.98 -17.75
CA ASP A 593 -20.81 -14.32 -17.90
C ASP A 593 -19.77 -14.37 -19.04
N GLY A 594 -18.61 -14.97 -18.76
CA GLY A 594 -17.48 -15.02 -19.71
C GLY A 594 -16.70 -13.72 -19.86
N SER A 595 -16.92 -12.73 -18.98
CA SER A 595 -16.12 -11.48 -18.92
C SER A 595 -14.71 -11.66 -18.34
N LEU A 596 -14.51 -12.70 -17.51
CA LEU A 596 -13.22 -12.98 -16.87
C LEU A 596 -12.22 -13.60 -17.85
N PRO A 597 -10.91 -13.24 -17.77
CA PRO A 597 -9.88 -13.87 -18.59
C PRO A 597 -9.78 -15.38 -18.37
N ALA A 598 -9.93 -16.17 -19.44
CA ALA A 598 -9.82 -17.62 -19.37
C ALA A 598 -8.40 -18.03 -18.88
N PRO A 599 -8.27 -18.96 -17.91
CA PRO A 599 -9.26 -19.98 -17.54
C PRO A 599 -10.20 -19.62 -16.37
N LEU A 600 -10.22 -18.38 -15.87
CA LEU A 600 -11.02 -18.00 -14.70
C LEU A 600 -12.54 -18.03 -15.00
N THR A 601 -13.32 -18.48 -14.03
CA THR A 601 -14.80 -18.36 -14.00
C THR A 601 -15.22 -17.60 -12.75
N LYS A 602 -16.44 -17.04 -12.73
CA LYS A 602 -17.02 -16.41 -11.54
C LYS A 602 -16.94 -17.32 -10.31
N GLU A 603 -17.33 -18.58 -10.47
CA GLU A 603 -17.29 -19.62 -9.43
C GLU A 603 -15.86 -19.84 -8.92
N THR A 604 -14.88 -19.86 -9.82
CA THR A 604 -13.46 -20.03 -9.46
C THR A 604 -12.94 -18.82 -8.67
N VAL A 605 -13.24 -17.60 -9.12
CA VAL A 605 -12.83 -16.36 -8.46
C VAL A 605 -13.52 -16.21 -7.10
N THR A 606 -14.82 -16.49 -7.03
CA THR A 606 -15.62 -16.52 -5.79
C THR A 606 -15.01 -17.49 -4.77
N GLY A 607 -14.72 -18.73 -5.19
CA GLY A 607 -14.09 -19.73 -4.34
C GLY A 607 -12.66 -19.37 -3.90
N LEU A 608 -11.88 -18.68 -4.74
CA LEU A 608 -10.56 -18.15 -4.38
C LEU A 608 -10.67 -17.03 -3.34
N ILE A 609 -11.60 -16.08 -3.50
CA ILE A 609 -11.86 -15.03 -2.51
C ILE A 609 -12.30 -15.66 -1.18
N GLN A 610 -13.27 -16.58 -1.21
CA GLN A 610 -13.77 -17.23 0.00
C GLN A 610 -12.69 -18.04 0.74
N ALA A 611 -11.76 -18.70 0.03
CA ALA A 611 -10.75 -19.58 0.61
C ALA A 611 -9.41 -18.92 0.95
N LEU A 612 -9.05 -17.79 0.32
CA LEU A 612 -7.74 -17.14 0.49
C LEU A 612 -7.81 -15.77 1.17
N VAL A 613 -8.86 -15.00 0.91
CA VAL A 613 -9.02 -13.65 1.50
C VAL A 613 -9.61 -13.81 2.89
N GLN A 614 -8.81 -13.60 3.93
CA GLN A 614 -9.32 -13.37 5.28
C GLN A 614 -9.95 -11.98 5.38
N ASN A 615 -10.75 -11.75 6.42
CA ASN A 615 -11.06 -10.39 6.83
C ASN A 615 -10.06 -10.01 7.92
N ASP A 616 -9.48 -8.83 7.79
CA ASP A 616 -8.49 -8.28 8.72
C ASP A 616 -8.83 -6.86 9.18
N ILE A 617 -9.78 -6.16 8.53
CA ILE A 617 -10.19 -4.81 8.91
C ILE A 617 -11.70 -4.77 9.20
N ASP A 618 -12.06 -4.16 10.33
CA ASP A 618 -13.40 -3.68 10.65
C ASP A 618 -13.59 -2.32 9.96
N SER A 619 -14.49 -2.25 8.96
CA SER A 619 -14.65 -1.06 8.12
C SER A 619 -15.85 -0.18 8.46
N ASP A 620 -16.76 -0.61 9.33
CA ASP A 620 -17.91 0.20 9.80
C ASP A 620 -17.91 0.51 11.30
N GLY A 621 -17.09 -0.19 12.09
CA GLY A 621 -16.85 0.03 13.52
C GLY A 621 -17.76 -0.76 14.45
N ASP A 622 -18.34 -1.88 14.01
CA ASP A 622 -19.20 -2.74 14.85
C ASP A 622 -18.41 -3.73 15.75
N GLY A 623 -17.11 -3.91 15.50
CA GLY A 623 -16.22 -4.84 16.20
C GLY A 623 -15.99 -6.18 15.48
N VAL A 624 -16.53 -6.37 14.28
CA VAL A 624 -16.35 -7.58 13.45
C VAL A 624 -15.55 -7.24 12.19
N MET A 625 -14.47 -7.97 11.95
CA MET A 625 -13.68 -7.81 10.71
C MET A 625 -14.53 -8.19 9.48
N ASP A 626 -14.92 -7.21 8.68
CA ASP A 626 -15.80 -7.37 7.50
C ASP A 626 -15.06 -7.21 6.16
N ALA A 627 -13.94 -6.48 6.19
CA ALA A 627 -13.16 -6.07 5.03
C ALA A 627 -11.77 -6.72 4.99
N ALA A 628 -11.17 -6.67 3.80
CA ALA A 628 -9.84 -7.17 3.53
C ALA A 628 -8.91 -6.04 3.06
N SER A 629 -7.72 -5.98 3.65
CA SER A 629 -6.68 -4.99 3.39
C SER A 629 -6.09 -5.09 1.98
N ILE A 630 -5.75 -3.95 1.37
CA ILE A 630 -5.28 -3.83 -0.02
C ILE A 630 -4.10 -2.85 -0.16
N GLY A 631 -2.96 -3.38 -0.64
CA GLY A 631 -1.77 -2.59 -0.99
C GLY A 631 -1.59 -2.43 -2.49
N ILE A 632 -1.73 -1.19 -2.98
CA ILE A 632 -1.50 -0.83 -4.37
C ILE A 632 -0.16 -0.10 -4.49
N LYS A 633 0.83 -0.77 -5.09
CA LYS A 633 2.14 -0.18 -5.41
C LYS A 633 2.03 0.69 -6.65
N LEU A 634 2.51 1.93 -6.55
CA LEU A 634 2.29 3.00 -7.52
C LEU A 634 3.61 3.59 -8.01
N VAL A 635 3.72 3.77 -9.34
CA VAL A 635 4.77 4.58 -9.97
C VAL A 635 4.11 5.54 -10.96
N ALA A 636 4.53 6.81 -10.95
CA ALA A 636 3.84 7.89 -11.63
C ALA A 636 4.77 8.88 -12.35
N ARG A 637 4.28 9.45 -13.44
CA ARG A 637 4.96 10.44 -14.30
C ARG A 637 4.07 11.67 -14.52
N ASP A 638 4.74 12.80 -14.72
CA ASP A 638 4.21 14.08 -15.22
C ASP A 638 2.99 13.96 -16.15
N ALA A 639 1.90 14.65 -15.82
CA ALA A 639 0.65 14.64 -16.57
C ALA A 639 -0.07 16.00 -16.50
N ASN A 640 -0.54 16.49 -17.65
CA ASN A 640 -1.35 17.71 -17.72
C ASN A 640 -2.82 17.34 -17.55
N VAL A 641 -3.53 17.92 -16.60
CA VAL A 641 -5.00 17.79 -16.49
C VAL A 641 -5.66 18.98 -17.16
N VAL A 642 -6.35 18.73 -18.29
CA VAL A 642 -6.88 19.78 -19.17
C VAL A 642 -8.40 19.96 -19.11
N GLY A 643 -9.09 19.11 -18.34
CA GLY A 643 -10.54 19.17 -18.13
C GLY A 643 -11.12 17.87 -17.60
N ALA A 644 -12.43 17.72 -17.73
CA ALA A 644 -13.18 16.49 -17.44
C ALA A 644 -13.98 16.05 -18.68
N GLN A 645 -14.40 14.79 -18.72
CA GLN A 645 -15.21 14.18 -19.78
C GLN A 645 -16.38 13.37 -19.22
#